data_AF-A0A947UEV9-F1
#
_entry.id   AF-A0A947UEV9-F1
#
_cell.length_a   1.000
_cell.length_b   1.000
_cell.length_c   1.000
_cell.angle_alpha   90.00
_cell.angle_beta   90.00
_cell.angle_gamma   90.00
#
_symmetry.space_group_name_H-M   'P 1'
#
loop_
_entity.id
_entity.type
_entity.pdbx_description
1 polymer ?
#
loop_
_entity_poly.entity_id
_entity_poly.type
_entity_poly.pdbx_seq_one_letter_code
_entity_poly.pdbx_strand_id
1 'polypeptide(L)'
;MTRFIIIIDFFLACVLVCAHLLWPPIKADIELDLNRSTLARWHLESQYFNNAIHASPLFSLEPLAGNGIGLRRDGVGLWASFIEPVDMCWEPNNRYLLILDRGAGEIVKLDPLTRQVSTILDYNAALADIPSLANWTPEKLACGINKYYFTDSAGHFLISLTNNGINKISKPGGIHWDGISQISYLDGSLYILETGTNILWRLREQGTPPELIMSLNSFGYDSFSIVGNRIIFLSSSQGIWSLGDIKQRLIHRSGQLEKGWLGLASIDKNGHKFYCRKNNSLALLEIDNDGEYQLKLISLYNLDGIEIGNHSGPYAYRRMPYAELSSLAGSYEGHLYLLDKANKQITLYRAQYIPRYPQARNALGNLGPELQNNKNWGTNRIIWISHSVFWSPSGYLFDGDLAVGVPNLLQDWLNENSRTRWEVINLGITGAGFYTHAFSKLKKCIDNYGSDYVLLVLDLNNIHWFLQYNGFVVPARYDRKGAPIGVDTELAEKSVISRAFPEPIKPLAEHILKYYGPESALPLVDHNGTFAKNHTIDVWLSDSKFRYLLSELYSDFISHLDKLSKINNMPFVVALVPLSSFVASHDWTDPLGIGNPAGAFDFEKAHSDLLLALYKRGIKAYDLSYDMIARHAKYFPYDADSHHKSYLMHRAINDSLVNLIKKYNLFSMDPLPPRIANESGAIRTDLPNHILMDWHDKGLTILH
;
A
#
# COMPACT_ATOMS: atom_id res chain seq x y z
N MET A 1 -49.75 -66.52 16.16
CA MET A 1 -48.42 -65.94 15.84
C MET A 1 -48.44 -64.42 15.71
N THR A 2 -49.56 -63.78 15.36
CA THR A 2 -49.63 -62.31 15.16
C THR A 2 -49.71 -61.48 16.45
N ARG A 3 -50.06 -62.08 17.60
CA ARG A 3 -50.05 -61.39 18.91
C ARG A 3 -48.70 -61.46 19.66
N PHE A 4 -47.73 -62.24 19.16
CA PHE A 4 -46.40 -62.35 19.77
C PHE A 4 -45.40 -61.34 19.18
N ILE A 5 -45.66 -60.83 17.98
CA ILE A 5 -44.79 -59.84 17.30
C ILE A 5 -45.03 -58.43 17.87
N ILE A 6 -46.29 -58.08 18.20
CA ILE A 6 -46.62 -56.74 18.73
C ILE A 6 -46.04 -56.52 20.14
N ILE A 7 -45.89 -57.58 20.95
CA ILE A 7 -45.28 -57.46 22.28
C ILE A 7 -43.76 -57.28 22.16
N ILE A 8 -43.10 -57.88 21.16
CA ILE A 8 -41.66 -57.71 20.95
C ILE A 8 -41.35 -56.31 20.41
N ASP A 9 -42.16 -55.77 19.49
CA ASP A 9 -41.94 -54.43 18.94
C ASP A 9 -42.20 -53.32 19.98
N PHE A 10 -43.19 -53.50 20.86
CA PHE A 10 -43.43 -52.54 21.95
C PHE A 10 -42.34 -52.60 23.03
N PHE A 11 -41.81 -53.80 23.33
CA PHE A 11 -40.69 -53.95 24.27
C PHE A 11 -39.38 -53.40 23.67
N LEU A 12 -39.13 -53.58 22.37
CA LEU A 12 -37.96 -53.02 21.69
C LEU A 12 -38.02 -51.49 21.63
N ALA A 13 -39.19 -50.92 21.37
CA ALA A 13 -39.39 -49.47 21.36
C ALA A 13 -39.20 -48.85 22.76
N CYS A 14 -39.72 -49.48 23.82
CA CYS A 14 -39.50 -49.02 25.19
C CYS A 14 -38.04 -49.16 25.64
N VAL A 15 -37.34 -50.24 25.23
CA VAL A 15 -35.91 -50.41 25.54
C VAL A 15 -35.04 -49.40 24.79
N LEU A 16 -35.38 -49.04 23.54
CA LEU A 16 -34.67 -48.01 22.78
C LEU A 16 -34.89 -46.59 23.30
N VAL A 17 -36.10 -46.27 23.77
CA VAL A 17 -36.40 -44.95 24.37
C VAL A 17 -35.78 -44.80 25.75
N CYS A 18 -35.75 -45.86 26.57
CA CYS A 18 -35.05 -45.83 27.86
C CYS A 18 -33.52 -45.84 27.71
N ALA A 19 -32.96 -46.46 26.66
CA ALA A 19 -31.52 -46.42 26.38
C ALA A 19 -31.04 -45.03 25.91
N HIS A 20 -31.89 -44.21 25.27
CA HIS A 20 -31.55 -42.84 24.87
C HIS A 20 -31.59 -41.81 26.02
N LEU A 21 -32.24 -42.13 27.15
CA LEU A 21 -32.32 -41.24 28.31
C LEU A 21 -31.23 -41.47 29.36
N LEU A 22 -30.42 -42.53 29.23
CA LEU A 22 -29.41 -42.91 30.24
C LEU A 22 -27.96 -42.90 29.74
N TRP A 23 -27.68 -42.49 28.50
CA TRP A 23 -26.32 -42.31 27.99
C TRP A 23 -26.02 -40.84 27.67
N PRO A 24 -24.82 -40.32 28.05
CA PRO A 24 -24.41 -38.99 27.63
C PRO A 24 -24.29 -38.96 26.10
N PRO A 25 -24.44 -37.78 25.45
CA PRO A 25 -24.52 -37.69 24.01
C PRO A 25 -23.26 -38.29 23.38
N ILE A 26 -23.44 -39.39 22.64
CA ILE A 26 -22.41 -39.91 21.73
C ILE A 26 -22.29 -38.88 20.61
N LYS A 27 -21.19 -38.13 20.59
CA LYS A 27 -20.75 -37.40 19.39
C LYS A 27 -20.50 -38.44 18.31
N ALA A 28 -21.44 -38.56 17.37
CA ALA A 28 -21.12 -39.12 16.07
C ALA A 28 -20.30 -38.05 15.34
N ASP A 29 -18.98 -38.21 15.34
CA ASP A 29 -18.11 -37.49 14.42
C ASP A 29 -18.43 -38.02 13.01
N ILE A 30 -19.33 -37.30 12.32
CA ILE A 30 -19.47 -37.44 10.88
C ILE A 30 -18.20 -36.80 10.30
N GLU A 31 -17.18 -37.61 10.06
CA GLU A 31 -16.01 -37.21 9.30
C GLU A 31 -16.44 -37.06 7.83
N LEU A 32 -16.98 -35.89 7.50
CA LEU A 32 -17.06 -35.44 6.12
C LEU A 32 -15.61 -35.28 5.65
N ASP A 33 -15.18 -36.16 4.74
CA ASP A 33 -13.92 -36.06 4.00
C ASP A 33 -13.96 -34.85 3.05
N LEU A 34 -14.06 -33.66 3.63
CA LEU A 34 -13.79 -32.41 2.98
C LEU A 34 -12.28 -32.26 2.98
N ASN A 35 -11.68 -32.64 1.85
CA ASN A 35 -10.26 -32.54 1.55
C ASN A 35 -9.64 -31.34 2.29
N ARG A 36 -8.76 -31.61 3.26
CA ARG A 36 -8.14 -30.60 4.14
C ARG A 36 -7.44 -29.48 3.37
N SER A 37 -7.02 -29.73 2.13
CA SER A 37 -6.48 -28.70 1.24
C SER A 37 -7.52 -27.66 0.82
N THR A 38 -8.79 -28.04 0.67
CA THR A 38 -9.90 -27.16 0.29
C THR A 38 -10.35 -26.29 1.46
N LEU A 39 -10.39 -26.84 2.69
CA LEU A 39 -10.69 -26.07 3.91
C LEU A 39 -9.55 -25.11 4.28
N ALA A 40 -8.29 -25.54 4.16
CA ALA A 40 -7.14 -24.65 4.33
C ALA A 40 -7.14 -23.53 3.28
N ARG A 41 -7.50 -23.85 2.03
CA ARG A 41 -7.65 -22.90 0.94
C ARG A 41 -8.79 -21.90 1.20
N TRP A 42 -9.97 -22.33 1.63
CA TRP A 42 -11.08 -21.42 1.97
C TRP A 42 -10.80 -20.56 3.20
N HIS A 43 -10.10 -21.11 4.21
CA HIS A 43 -9.69 -20.34 5.37
C HIS A 43 -8.65 -19.27 4.99
N LEU A 44 -7.63 -19.65 4.20
CA LEU A 44 -6.67 -18.72 3.60
C LEU A 44 -7.37 -17.69 2.72
N GLU A 45 -8.30 -18.07 1.84
CA GLU A 45 -9.04 -17.17 0.95
C GLU A 45 -9.93 -16.18 1.73
N SER A 46 -10.56 -16.60 2.84
CA SER A 46 -11.30 -15.70 3.72
C SER A 46 -10.40 -14.72 4.47
N GLN A 47 -9.21 -15.15 4.88
CA GLN A 47 -8.18 -14.28 5.45
C GLN A 47 -7.58 -13.34 4.39
N TYR A 48 -7.35 -13.80 3.16
CA TYR A 48 -6.92 -12.97 2.04
C TYR A 48 -7.96 -11.90 1.69
N PHE A 49 -9.25 -12.22 1.73
CA PHE A 49 -10.32 -11.26 1.48
C PHE A 49 -10.36 -10.17 2.56
N ASN A 50 -10.30 -10.54 3.84
CA ASN A 50 -10.26 -9.59 4.95
C ASN A 50 -8.96 -8.77 4.96
N ASN A 51 -7.83 -9.38 4.60
CA ASN A 51 -6.54 -8.68 4.54
C ASN A 51 -6.44 -7.76 3.32
N ALA A 52 -7.03 -8.12 2.17
CA ALA A 52 -7.02 -7.30 0.95
C ALA A 52 -7.78 -5.97 1.12
N ILE A 53 -8.85 -5.94 1.92
CA ILE A 53 -9.58 -4.71 2.28
C ILE A 53 -8.67 -3.73 3.05
N HIS A 54 -7.66 -4.24 3.77
CA HIS A 54 -6.73 -3.45 4.57
C HIS A 54 -5.40 -3.14 3.88
N ALA A 55 -5.17 -3.59 2.65
CA ALA A 55 -3.81 -3.76 2.12
C ALA A 55 -3.40 -2.89 0.92
N SER A 56 -4.18 -1.88 0.49
CA SER A 56 -3.68 -0.93 -0.50
C SER A 56 -2.79 0.12 0.20
N PRO A 57 -1.46 0.17 -0.03
CA PRO A 57 -0.53 1.00 0.75
C PRO A 57 -0.61 2.50 0.45
N LEU A 58 -1.56 2.94 -0.39
CA LEU A 58 -1.82 4.35 -0.66
C LEU A 58 -3.11 4.84 0.00
N PHE A 59 -4.01 3.91 0.39
CA PHE A 59 -5.33 4.25 0.88
C PHE A 59 -5.86 3.19 1.85
N SER A 60 -6.15 3.58 3.09
CA SER A 60 -6.84 2.68 4.02
C SER A 60 -8.35 2.83 3.85
N LEU A 61 -9.03 1.73 3.52
CA LEU A 61 -10.48 1.62 3.61
C LEU A 61 -10.86 1.08 4.99
N GLU A 62 -11.73 1.80 5.68
CA GLU A 62 -12.17 1.46 7.02
C GLU A 62 -13.70 1.56 7.09
N PRO A 63 -14.43 0.44 7.24
CA PRO A 63 -15.86 0.48 7.51
C PRO A 63 -16.14 1.26 8.80
N LEU A 64 -16.90 2.34 8.68
CA LEU A 64 -17.30 3.18 9.82
C LEU A 64 -18.65 2.78 10.39
N ALA A 65 -19.61 2.43 9.53
CA ALA A 65 -20.95 2.06 9.97
C ALA A 65 -21.65 1.16 8.94
N GLY A 66 -22.62 0.37 9.41
CA GLY A 66 -23.39 -0.53 8.56
C GLY A 66 -22.81 -1.94 8.47
N ASN A 67 -23.67 -2.95 8.44
CA ASN A 67 -23.28 -4.35 8.44
C ASN A 67 -23.80 -5.13 7.23
N GLY A 68 -24.36 -4.46 6.23
CA GLY A 68 -24.98 -5.11 5.07
C GLY A 68 -26.32 -5.77 5.33
N ILE A 69 -26.77 -5.82 6.59
CA ILE A 69 -28.09 -6.36 6.92
C ILE A 69 -29.11 -5.26 6.70
N GLY A 70 -30.14 -5.55 5.90
CA GLY A 70 -31.26 -4.65 5.59
C GLY A 70 -32.22 -4.41 6.73
N LEU A 71 -31.71 -3.97 7.87
CA LEU A 71 -32.47 -3.65 9.06
C LEU A 71 -32.04 -2.26 9.54
N ARG A 72 -32.97 -1.53 10.15
CA ARG A 72 -32.64 -0.25 10.78
C ARG A 72 -32.23 -0.46 12.23
N ARG A 73 -31.06 0.04 12.62
CA ARG A 73 -30.58 0.02 14.01
C ARG A 73 -29.55 1.10 14.32
N ASP A 74 -29.77 1.85 15.40
CA ASP A 74 -28.77 2.73 15.99
C ASP A 74 -27.69 1.93 16.73
N GLY A 75 -26.46 2.44 16.74
CA GLY A 75 -25.36 1.72 17.36
C GLY A 75 -24.00 2.26 16.95
N VAL A 76 -22.95 1.57 17.38
CA VAL A 76 -21.56 1.95 17.10
C VAL A 76 -20.97 1.05 16.03
N GLY A 77 -20.32 1.62 15.02
CA GLY A 77 -19.58 0.85 14.04
C GLY A 77 -20.47 -0.07 13.21
N LEU A 78 -20.03 -1.31 13.05
CA LEU A 78 -20.78 -2.38 12.38
C LEU A 78 -22.02 -2.86 13.16
N TRP A 79 -22.26 -2.36 14.38
CA TRP A 79 -23.51 -2.66 15.10
C TRP A 79 -24.67 -1.77 14.64
N ALA A 80 -24.36 -0.63 14.01
CA ALA A 80 -25.34 0.17 13.30
C ALA A 80 -25.72 -0.51 11.98
N SER A 81 -26.98 -0.36 11.57
CA SER A 81 -27.46 -0.90 10.29
C SER A 81 -28.47 0.03 9.63
N PHE A 82 -28.50 -0.04 8.30
CA PHE A 82 -29.34 0.77 7.42
C PHE A 82 -30.26 -0.12 6.59
N ILE A 83 -31.40 0.38 6.13
CA ILE A 83 -32.31 -0.38 5.25
C ILE A 83 -32.00 -0.08 3.78
N GLU A 84 -31.96 1.19 3.39
CA GLU A 84 -31.64 1.64 2.04
C GLU A 84 -31.02 3.04 2.08
N PRO A 85 -29.72 3.17 2.43
CA PRO A 85 -29.09 4.48 2.49
C PRO A 85 -28.77 4.99 1.07
N VAL A 86 -29.33 6.14 0.71
CA VAL A 86 -29.30 6.66 -0.68
C VAL A 86 -28.42 7.88 -0.85
N ASP A 87 -28.24 8.69 0.20
CA ASP A 87 -27.40 9.89 0.13
C ASP A 87 -26.80 10.25 1.50
N MET A 88 -25.77 11.08 1.48
CA MET A 88 -25.16 11.63 2.69
C MET A 88 -24.56 13.02 2.47
N CYS A 89 -24.54 13.83 3.53
CA CYS A 89 -23.87 15.12 3.53
C CYS A 89 -23.34 15.47 4.92
N TRP A 90 -22.41 16.40 4.99
CA TRP A 90 -21.95 16.93 6.27
C TRP A 90 -22.94 17.94 6.85
N GLU A 91 -23.09 17.91 8.18
CA GLU A 91 -23.60 19.08 8.89
C GLU A 91 -22.68 20.30 8.63
N PRO A 92 -23.19 21.55 8.60
CA PRO A 92 -22.35 22.74 8.33
C PRO A 92 -21.09 22.86 9.20
N ASN A 93 -21.09 22.35 10.44
CA ASN A 93 -19.93 22.36 11.33
C ASN A 93 -18.93 21.20 11.09
N ASN A 94 -19.19 20.33 10.10
CA ASN A 94 -18.42 19.13 9.78
C ASN A 94 -18.19 18.17 10.95
N ARG A 95 -19.08 18.19 11.95
CA ARG A 95 -18.97 17.30 13.11
C ARG A 95 -19.60 15.94 12.84
N TYR A 96 -20.77 15.92 12.21
CA TYR A 96 -21.50 14.70 11.93
C TYR A 96 -21.76 14.55 10.43
N LEU A 97 -21.68 13.31 9.96
CA LEU A 97 -22.11 12.92 8.64
C LEU A 97 -23.58 12.51 8.74
N LEU A 98 -24.46 13.18 7.99
CA LEU A 98 -25.88 12.86 7.94
C LEU A 98 -26.14 11.91 6.78
N ILE A 99 -26.95 10.89 7.02
CA ILE A 99 -27.28 9.86 6.04
C ILE A 99 -28.79 9.80 5.89
N LEU A 100 -29.24 9.82 4.64
CA LEU A 100 -30.63 9.61 4.25
C LEU A 100 -30.86 8.11 4.05
N ASP A 101 -31.50 7.47 5.04
CA ASP A 101 -31.90 6.05 4.96
C ASP A 101 -33.33 5.95 4.43
N ARG A 102 -33.42 5.87 3.09
CA ARG A 102 -34.70 5.91 2.37
C ARG A 102 -35.66 4.83 2.83
N GLY A 103 -35.12 3.63 3.00
CA GLY A 103 -35.89 2.43 3.35
C GLY A 103 -36.38 2.45 4.79
N ALA A 104 -35.67 3.17 5.67
CA ALA A 104 -36.09 3.38 7.05
C ALA A 104 -37.08 4.55 7.20
N GLY A 105 -37.13 5.50 6.26
CA GLY A 105 -37.92 6.71 6.47
C GLY A 105 -37.20 7.74 7.34
N GLU A 106 -35.88 7.62 7.49
CA GLU A 106 -35.14 8.35 8.52
C GLU A 106 -33.93 9.12 7.99
N ILE A 107 -33.58 10.18 8.71
CA ILE A 107 -32.22 10.74 8.67
C ILE A 107 -31.51 10.33 9.94
N VAL A 108 -30.28 9.90 9.76
CA VAL A 108 -29.43 9.44 10.84
C VAL A 108 -28.13 10.23 10.80
N LYS A 109 -27.54 10.47 11.96
CA LYS A 109 -26.21 11.09 12.06
C LYS A 109 -25.19 10.02 12.43
N LEU A 110 -24.03 10.08 11.80
CA LEU A 110 -22.82 9.33 12.12
C LEU A 110 -21.77 10.29 12.67
N ASP A 111 -21.27 10.00 13.87
CA ASP A 111 -20.04 10.58 14.38
C ASP A 111 -18.85 9.77 13.83
N PRO A 112 -18.01 10.34 12.95
CA PRO A 112 -16.90 9.61 12.33
C PRO A 112 -15.80 9.23 13.34
N LEU A 113 -15.69 9.93 14.48
CA LEU A 113 -14.67 9.68 15.50
C LEU A 113 -15.09 8.52 16.40
N THR A 114 -16.32 8.55 16.89
CA THR A 114 -16.84 7.52 17.82
C THR A 114 -17.51 6.36 17.09
N ARG A 115 -17.80 6.53 15.79
CA ARG A 115 -18.59 5.61 14.94
C ARG A 115 -20.03 5.42 15.41
N GLN A 116 -20.52 6.30 16.28
CA GLN A 116 -21.90 6.23 16.75
C GLN A 116 -22.85 6.70 15.65
N VAL A 117 -23.82 5.86 15.32
CA VAL A 117 -24.99 6.19 14.50
C VAL A 117 -26.19 6.40 15.42
N SER A 118 -26.96 7.46 15.17
CA SER A 118 -28.23 7.72 15.87
C SER A 118 -29.27 8.33 14.95
N THR A 119 -30.55 7.96 15.09
CA THR A 119 -31.66 8.64 14.42
C THR A 119 -31.72 10.10 14.87
N ILE A 120 -31.85 11.02 13.92
CA ILE A 120 -32.16 12.41 14.24
C ILE A 120 -33.60 12.78 13.86
N LEU A 121 -34.18 12.08 12.89
CA LEU A 121 -35.49 12.39 12.37
C LEU A 121 -36.11 11.17 11.67
N ASP A 122 -37.39 10.92 11.94
CA ASP A 122 -38.28 10.14 11.10
C ASP A 122 -39.05 11.10 10.16
N TYR A 123 -38.66 11.14 8.88
CA TYR A 123 -39.31 12.01 7.92
C TYR A 123 -40.63 11.42 7.41
N ASN A 124 -40.85 10.10 7.49
CA ASN A 124 -42.13 9.51 7.13
C ASN A 124 -43.23 9.98 8.10
N ALA A 125 -42.91 9.99 9.40
CA ALA A 125 -43.80 10.57 10.41
C ALA A 125 -44.05 12.06 10.14
N ALA A 126 -43.01 12.83 9.80
CA ALA A 126 -43.16 14.25 9.50
C ALA A 126 -44.00 14.53 8.24
N LEU A 127 -43.98 13.63 7.26
CA LEU A 127 -44.71 13.76 5.99
C LEU A 127 -46.15 13.23 6.04
N ALA A 128 -46.53 12.46 7.07
CA ALA A 128 -47.84 11.84 7.19
C ALA A 128 -49.00 12.85 7.09
N ASP A 129 -48.76 14.09 7.53
CA ASP A 129 -49.74 15.17 7.50
C ASP A 129 -49.82 15.92 6.16
N ILE A 130 -49.05 15.50 5.15
CA ILE A 130 -49.00 16.15 3.83
C ILE A 130 -49.38 15.14 2.74
N PRO A 131 -50.69 14.97 2.44
CA PRO A 131 -51.16 13.95 1.50
C PRO A 131 -50.55 14.06 0.09
N SER A 132 -50.17 15.27 -0.34
CA SER A 132 -49.52 15.49 -1.64
C SER A 132 -48.11 14.89 -1.73
N LEU A 133 -47.55 14.44 -0.61
CA LEU A 133 -46.22 13.81 -0.49
C LEU A 133 -46.30 12.33 -0.08
N ALA A 134 -47.48 11.72 -0.08
CA ALA A 134 -47.65 10.32 0.35
C ALA A 134 -46.80 9.31 -0.47
N ASN A 135 -46.46 9.65 -1.73
CA ASN A 135 -45.62 8.84 -2.62
C ASN A 135 -44.24 9.49 -2.87
N TRP A 136 -43.85 10.47 -2.06
CA TRP A 136 -42.60 11.19 -2.23
C TRP A 136 -41.42 10.35 -1.74
N THR A 137 -40.49 10.04 -2.64
CA THR A 137 -39.29 9.25 -2.33
C THR A 137 -38.07 10.15 -2.34
N PRO A 138 -37.49 10.52 -1.18
CA PRO A 138 -36.33 11.39 -1.13
C PRO A 138 -35.10 10.69 -1.74
N GLU A 139 -34.31 11.43 -2.50
CA GLU A 139 -33.08 10.92 -3.13
C GLU A 139 -31.83 11.74 -2.82
N LYS A 140 -31.96 13.05 -2.59
CA LYS A 140 -30.81 13.89 -2.22
C LYS A 140 -31.03 14.56 -0.89
N LEU A 141 -29.94 14.78 -0.17
CA LEU A 141 -29.89 15.42 1.13
C LEU A 141 -28.87 16.56 1.13
N ALA A 142 -29.28 17.72 1.63
CA ALA A 142 -28.35 18.79 2.03
C ALA A 142 -28.73 19.30 3.42
N CYS A 143 -27.73 19.68 4.21
CA CYS A 143 -27.93 20.17 5.58
C CYS A 143 -27.56 21.66 5.67
N GLY A 144 -28.52 22.49 6.06
CA GLY A 144 -28.29 23.88 6.46
C GLY A 144 -28.20 24.04 7.98
N ILE A 145 -28.20 25.29 8.45
CA ILE A 145 -28.21 25.56 9.89
C ILE A 145 -29.63 25.31 10.41
N ASN A 146 -29.80 24.24 11.19
CA ASN A 146 -31.10 23.80 11.74
C ASN A 146 -32.17 23.47 10.68
N LYS A 147 -31.77 23.15 9.46
CA LYS A 147 -32.68 22.80 8.35
C LYS A 147 -32.11 21.64 7.54
N TYR A 148 -32.99 20.75 7.09
CA TYR A 148 -32.66 19.68 6.17
C TYR A 148 -33.40 19.91 4.86
N TYR A 149 -32.71 19.72 3.74
CA TYR A 149 -33.26 19.91 2.40
C TYR A 149 -33.25 18.59 1.65
N PHE A 150 -34.31 18.36 0.88
CA PHE A 150 -34.50 17.12 0.14
C PHE A 150 -35.07 17.37 -1.25
N THR A 151 -34.71 16.49 -2.18
CA THR A 151 -35.40 16.36 -3.45
C THR A 151 -35.91 14.94 -3.64
N ASP A 152 -36.99 14.77 -4.39
CA ASP A 152 -37.42 13.46 -4.87
C ASP A 152 -36.62 12.97 -6.07
N SER A 153 -36.83 11.68 -6.37
CA SER A 153 -36.33 10.98 -7.56
C SER A 153 -36.78 11.60 -8.89
N ALA A 154 -37.99 12.17 -8.93
CA ALA A 154 -38.47 12.89 -10.12
C ALA A 154 -37.90 14.32 -10.19
N GLY A 155 -37.30 14.81 -9.10
CA GLY A 155 -36.72 16.15 -9.01
C GLY A 155 -37.73 17.28 -9.11
N HIS A 156 -39.01 17.04 -8.83
CA HIS A 156 -40.08 18.04 -8.94
C HIS A 156 -40.36 18.76 -7.62
N PHE A 157 -39.93 18.20 -6.49
CA PHE A 157 -40.20 18.73 -5.17
C PHE A 157 -38.91 19.00 -4.41
N LEU A 158 -38.64 20.27 -4.13
CA LEU A 158 -37.68 20.67 -3.11
C LEU A 158 -38.42 20.89 -1.80
N ILE A 159 -38.00 20.18 -0.76
CA ILE A 159 -38.58 20.27 0.58
C ILE A 159 -37.51 20.78 1.54
N SER A 160 -37.91 21.67 2.43
CA SER A 160 -37.15 21.98 3.63
C SER A 160 -37.88 21.49 4.85
N LEU A 161 -37.16 20.85 5.75
CA LEU A 161 -37.65 20.45 7.05
C LEU A 161 -36.90 21.22 8.12
N THR A 162 -37.68 21.73 9.08
CA THR A 162 -37.21 22.47 10.23
C THR A 162 -37.89 21.93 11.49
N ASN A 163 -37.45 22.36 12.67
CA ASN A 163 -38.17 22.08 13.92
C ASN A 163 -39.61 22.63 13.91
N ASN A 164 -39.91 23.60 13.04
CA ASN A 164 -41.24 24.22 12.91
C ASN A 164 -42.10 23.55 11.83
N GLY A 165 -41.67 22.42 11.27
CA GLY A 165 -42.39 21.66 10.26
C GLY A 165 -41.75 21.69 8.88
N ILE A 166 -42.51 21.17 7.92
CA ILE A 166 -42.11 20.94 6.52
C ILE A 166 -42.61 22.07 5.64
N ASN A 167 -41.75 22.58 4.77
CA ASN A 167 -42.09 23.59 3.77
C ASN A 167 -41.68 23.12 2.38
N LYS A 168 -42.62 23.15 1.43
CA LYS A 168 -42.33 22.98 0.00
C LYS A 168 -41.73 24.28 -0.54
N ILE A 169 -40.59 24.17 -1.20
CA ILE A 169 -39.90 25.30 -1.83
C ILE A 169 -40.20 25.27 -3.34
N SER A 170 -40.80 26.33 -3.83
CA SER A 170 -41.13 26.52 -5.25
C SER A 170 -40.15 27.45 -5.94
N LYS A 171 -40.06 27.33 -7.27
CA LYS A 171 -39.34 28.25 -8.14
C LYS A 171 -39.96 29.65 -8.09
N PRO A 172 -39.21 30.72 -8.40
CA PRO A 172 -39.81 32.04 -8.63
C PRO A 172 -40.96 31.94 -9.63
N GLY A 173 -42.11 32.55 -9.31
CA GLY A 173 -43.34 32.44 -10.10
C GLY A 173 -44.22 31.22 -9.78
N GLY A 174 -43.87 30.40 -8.79
CA GLY A 174 -44.71 29.29 -8.31
C GLY A 174 -44.71 28.05 -9.22
N ILE A 175 -43.82 28.00 -10.22
CA ILE A 175 -43.69 26.88 -11.14
C ILE A 175 -42.98 25.71 -10.43
N HIS A 176 -43.30 24.48 -10.83
CA HIS A 176 -42.59 23.28 -10.39
C HIS A 176 -41.13 23.29 -10.87
N TRP A 177 -40.28 22.52 -10.20
CA TRP A 177 -38.91 22.30 -10.66
C TRP A 177 -38.91 21.33 -11.84
N ASP A 178 -38.14 21.65 -12.88
CA ASP A 178 -37.98 20.82 -14.08
C ASP A 178 -36.88 19.75 -13.89
N GLY A 179 -36.94 19.03 -12.77
CA GLY A 179 -35.97 17.99 -12.40
C GLY A 179 -34.73 18.52 -11.69
N ILE A 180 -34.68 18.41 -10.36
CA ILE A 180 -33.49 18.65 -9.54
C ILE A 180 -32.63 17.38 -9.52
N SER A 181 -31.37 17.47 -9.97
CA SER A 181 -30.44 16.32 -9.89
C SER A 181 -29.57 16.30 -8.66
N GLN A 182 -29.21 17.47 -8.14
CA GLN A 182 -28.26 17.61 -7.05
C GLN A 182 -28.56 18.88 -6.27
N ILE A 183 -28.37 18.79 -4.95
CA ILE A 183 -28.41 19.92 -4.03
C ILE A 183 -27.14 19.91 -3.19
N SER A 184 -26.68 21.09 -2.78
CA SER A 184 -25.54 21.24 -1.88
C SER A 184 -25.69 22.50 -1.06
N TYR A 185 -25.28 22.47 0.21
CA TYR A 185 -25.35 23.63 1.09
C TYR A 185 -23.94 24.15 1.38
N LEU A 186 -23.74 25.45 1.19
CA LEU A 186 -22.48 26.12 1.49
C LEU A 186 -22.77 27.57 1.92
N ASP A 187 -22.08 28.02 2.97
CA ASP A 187 -22.06 29.42 3.42
C ASP A 187 -23.45 30.09 3.52
N GLY A 188 -24.38 29.44 4.23
CA GLY A 188 -25.72 30.01 4.46
C GLY A 188 -26.69 29.88 3.28
N SER A 189 -26.29 29.18 2.22
CA SER A 189 -27.03 29.09 0.96
C SER A 189 -27.16 27.64 0.49
N LEU A 190 -28.35 27.30 0.01
CA LEU A 190 -28.62 26.06 -0.71
C LEU A 190 -28.44 26.31 -2.21
N TYR A 191 -27.61 25.49 -2.84
CA TYR A 191 -27.40 25.45 -4.29
C TYR A 191 -28.18 24.28 -4.89
N ILE A 192 -28.86 24.52 -6.00
CA ILE A 192 -29.80 23.57 -6.61
C ILE A 192 -29.50 23.49 -8.10
N LEU A 193 -29.16 22.29 -8.60
CA LEU A 193 -28.95 22.04 -10.03
C LEU A 193 -30.22 21.45 -10.65
N GLU A 194 -30.87 22.25 -11.50
CA GLU A 194 -32.05 21.86 -12.27
C GLU A 194 -31.61 21.32 -13.65
N THR A 195 -31.81 20.03 -13.92
CA THR A 195 -31.32 19.36 -15.13
C THR A 195 -32.14 19.67 -16.37
N GLY A 196 -33.47 19.79 -16.24
CA GLY A 196 -34.35 20.08 -17.38
C GLY A 196 -34.04 21.42 -18.04
N THR A 197 -33.61 22.41 -17.25
CA THR A 197 -33.23 23.74 -17.73
C THR A 197 -31.71 23.97 -17.75
N ASN A 198 -30.92 23.06 -17.14
CA ASN A 198 -29.49 23.24 -16.89
C ASN A 198 -29.17 24.54 -16.12
N ILE A 199 -29.97 24.88 -15.11
CA ILE A 199 -29.76 26.10 -14.32
C ILE A 199 -29.25 25.75 -12.92
N LEU A 200 -28.24 26.49 -12.46
CA LEU A 200 -27.84 26.52 -11.06
C LEU A 200 -28.55 27.66 -10.35
N TRP A 201 -29.34 27.29 -9.34
CA TRP A 201 -30.05 28.23 -8.46
C TRP A 201 -29.36 28.33 -7.10
N ARG A 202 -29.53 29.47 -6.44
CA ARG A 202 -29.14 29.70 -5.04
C ARG A 202 -30.35 30.15 -4.23
N LEU A 203 -30.62 29.46 -3.13
CA LEU A 203 -31.61 29.84 -2.14
C LEU A 203 -30.91 30.24 -0.85
N ARG A 204 -31.06 31.50 -0.42
CA ARG A 204 -30.55 31.97 0.88
C ARG A 204 -31.55 31.63 1.98
N GLU A 205 -31.09 31.40 3.20
CA GLU A 205 -31.94 30.95 4.31
C GLU A 205 -33.07 31.92 4.72
N GLN A 206 -33.00 33.20 4.34
CA GLN A 206 -33.88 34.28 4.81
C GLN A 206 -35.22 34.41 4.04
N GLY A 207 -35.74 33.32 3.48
CA GLY A 207 -37.02 33.34 2.75
C GLY A 207 -36.99 34.17 1.45
N THR A 208 -35.80 34.51 0.98
CA THR A 208 -35.62 35.12 -0.34
C THR A 208 -36.00 34.12 -1.42
N PRO A 209 -36.64 34.53 -2.52
CA PRO A 209 -36.89 33.64 -3.65
C PRO A 209 -35.55 33.08 -4.20
N PRO A 210 -35.56 31.86 -4.77
CA PRO A 210 -34.38 31.31 -5.43
C PRO A 210 -33.82 32.28 -6.47
N GLU A 211 -32.51 32.51 -6.42
CA GLU A 211 -31.76 33.38 -7.31
C GLU A 211 -31.08 32.54 -8.40
N LEU A 212 -31.21 32.95 -9.66
CA LEU A 212 -30.48 32.33 -10.76
C LEU A 212 -28.99 32.73 -10.66
N ILE A 213 -28.11 31.74 -10.49
CA ILE A 213 -26.66 31.97 -10.44
C ILE A 213 -26.06 31.84 -11.84
N MET A 214 -26.45 30.79 -12.56
CA MET A 214 -25.82 30.45 -13.82
C MET A 214 -26.77 29.62 -14.67
N SER A 215 -26.86 29.97 -15.95
CA SER A 215 -27.36 29.07 -16.98
C SER A 215 -26.18 28.27 -17.52
N LEU A 216 -26.21 26.96 -17.33
CA LEU A 216 -25.23 26.05 -17.90
C LEU A 216 -25.72 25.73 -19.32
N ASN A 217 -24.87 25.95 -20.32
CA ASN A 217 -25.16 25.50 -21.67
C ASN A 217 -25.55 24.00 -21.66
N SER A 218 -26.30 23.55 -22.67
CA SER A 218 -27.01 22.25 -22.79
C SER A 218 -26.16 20.95 -22.75
N PHE A 219 -25.09 20.93 -21.98
CA PHE A 219 -24.21 19.79 -21.73
C PHE A 219 -24.84 18.74 -20.80
N GLY A 220 -26.07 18.97 -20.30
CA GLY A 220 -26.81 17.99 -19.49
C GLY A 220 -26.08 17.66 -18.20
N TYR A 221 -25.62 18.67 -17.46
CA TYR A 221 -24.97 18.46 -16.17
C TYR A 221 -25.98 17.89 -15.17
N ASP A 222 -25.58 16.86 -14.45
CA ASP A 222 -26.43 16.10 -13.52
C ASP A 222 -25.80 15.95 -12.13
N SER A 223 -24.62 16.53 -11.92
CA SER A 223 -23.97 16.57 -10.61
C SER A 223 -23.11 17.83 -10.49
N PHE A 224 -23.00 18.35 -9.28
CA PHE A 224 -22.03 19.39 -8.96
C PHE A 224 -21.49 19.21 -7.55
N SER A 225 -20.33 19.82 -7.30
CA SER A 225 -19.77 20.00 -5.97
C SER A 225 -19.22 21.43 -5.86
N ILE A 226 -19.34 22.01 -4.67
CA ILE A 226 -19.00 23.41 -4.39
C ILE A 226 -18.02 23.47 -3.22
N VAL A 227 -17.00 24.32 -3.34
CA VAL A 227 -16.03 24.63 -2.28
C VAL A 227 -15.61 26.09 -2.36
N GLY A 228 -15.86 26.85 -1.29
CA GLY A 228 -15.66 28.28 -1.30
C GLY A 228 -16.39 28.91 -2.49
N ASN A 229 -15.64 29.59 -3.37
CA ASN A 229 -16.21 30.22 -4.56
C ASN A 229 -16.22 29.35 -5.81
N ARG A 230 -15.66 28.14 -5.78
CA ARG A 230 -15.51 27.27 -6.96
C ARG A 230 -16.62 26.22 -7.01
N ILE A 231 -17.12 25.96 -8.21
CA ILE A 231 -18.11 24.92 -8.49
C ILE A 231 -17.58 24.03 -9.60
N ILE A 232 -17.63 22.72 -9.42
CA ILE A 232 -17.44 21.77 -10.52
C ILE A 232 -18.76 21.16 -10.88
N PHE A 233 -19.03 21.13 -12.17
CA PHE A 233 -20.15 20.43 -12.77
C PHE A 233 -19.67 19.17 -13.47
N LEU A 234 -20.46 18.11 -13.40
CA LEU A 234 -20.25 16.86 -14.11
C LEU A 234 -21.53 16.49 -14.87
N SER A 235 -21.35 16.03 -16.10
CA SER A 235 -22.38 15.45 -16.95
C SER A 235 -22.02 13.98 -17.15
N SER A 236 -22.73 13.10 -16.44
CA SER A 236 -22.46 11.66 -16.50
C SER A 236 -22.71 11.07 -17.90
N SER A 237 -23.75 11.58 -18.56
CA SER A 237 -24.22 11.14 -19.87
C SER A 237 -23.27 11.53 -21.00
N GLN A 238 -22.66 12.71 -20.90
CA GLN A 238 -21.72 13.22 -21.90
C GLN A 238 -20.27 12.90 -21.56
N GLY A 239 -19.97 12.53 -20.30
CA GLY A 239 -18.60 12.39 -19.83
C GLY A 239 -17.87 13.73 -19.87
N ILE A 240 -18.52 14.80 -19.39
CA ILE A 240 -17.95 16.15 -19.43
C ILE A 240 -17.94 16.72 -18.03
N TRP A 241 -16.86 17.39 -17.63
CA TRP A 241 -16.86 18.24 -16.45
C TRP A 241 -16.49 19.67 -16.81
N SER A 242 -16.94 20.63 -16.01
CA SER A 242 -16.63 22.06 -16.16
C SER A 242 -16.39 22.73 -14.80
N LEU A 243 -15.49 23.71 -14.75
CA LEU A 243 -15.25 24.53 -13.58
C LEU A 243 -15.93 25.91 -13.72
N GLY A 244 -16.70 26.30 -12.72
CA GLY A 244 -17.33 27.61 -12.58
C GLY A 244 -17.00 28.30 -11.26
N ASP A 245 -17.40 29.57 -11.17
CA ASP A 245 -17.38 30.40 -9.96
C ASP A 245 -18.83 30.74 -9.56
N ILE A 246 -19.11 30.78 -8.25
CA ILE A 246 -20.38 31.27 -7.69
C ILE A 246 -20.71 32.71 -8.11
N LYS A 247 -19.71 33.50 -8.51
CA LYS A 247 -19.83 34.86 -9.08
C LYS A 247 -20.24 34.86 -10.56
N GLN A 248 -20.96 33.82 -11.00
CA GLN A 248 -21.64 33.73 -12.29
C GLN A 248 -20.70 33.64 -13.51
N ARG A 249 -19.50 33.07 -13.35
CA ARG A 249 -18.56 32.88 -14.46
C ARG A 249 -18.18 31.41 -14.60
N LEU A 250 -18.45 30.82 -15.77
CA LEU A 250 -17.75 29.60 -16.17
C LEU A 250 -16.28 29.99 -16.39
N ILE A 251 -15.39 29.44 -15.56
CA ILE A 251 -13.99 29.86 -15.50
C ILE A 251 -13.21 29.18 -16.63
N HIS A 252 -13.50 27.91 -16.95
CA HIS A 252 -12.72 27.13 -17.90
C HIS A 252 -13.53 26.21 -18.83
N ARG A 253 -12.93 25.88 -19.98
CA ARG A 253 -13.43 24.91 -20.96
C ARG A 253 -13.49 23.51 -20.34
N SER A 254 -14.56 22.82 -20.70
CA SER A 254 -14.85 21.45 -20.32
C SER A 254 -13.69 20.49 -20.60
N GLY A 255 -13.36 19.63 -19.63
CA GLY A 255 -12.56 18.45 -19.88
C GLY A 255 -13.46 17.29 -20.33
N GLN A 256 -12.98 16.50 -21.29
CA GLN A 256 -13.67 15.29 -21.71
C GLN A 256 -13.18 14.11 -20.85
N LEU A 257 -14.11 13.44 -20.21
CA LEU A 257 -13.97 12.15 -19.56
C LEU A 257 -14.57 11.07 -20.46
N GLU A 258 -14.29 9.82 -20.15
CA GLU A 258 -15.11 8.73 -20.66
C GLU A 258 -16.56 8.86 -20.15
N LYS A 259 -17.54 8.23 -20.79
CA LYS A 259 -18.93 8.23 -20.29
C LYS A 259 -19.05 7.39 -19.00
N GLY A 260 -20.06 7.69 -18.18
CA GLY A 260 -20.39 6.87 -17.00
C GLY A 260 -19.73 7.31 -15.69
N TRP A 261 -19.27 8.56 -15.61
CA TRP A 261 -18.85 9.15 -14.34
C TRP A 261 -20.04 9.69 -13.58
N LEU A 262 -20.17 9.35 -12.32
CA LEU A 262 -21.29 9.69 -11.44
C LEU A 262 -20.75 10.28 -10.14
N GLY A 263 -21.55 11.13 -9.49
CA GLY A 263 -21.24 11.65 -8.15
C GLY A 263 -20.03 12.60 -8.11
N LEU A 264 -20.12 13.61 -7.25
CA LEU A 264 -19.01 14.52 -6.98
C LEU A 264 -18.94 14.80 -5.48
N ALA A 265 -17.75 14.70 -4.91
CA ALA A 265 -17.45 15.17 -3.57
C ALA A 265 -16.20 16.03 -3.56
N SER A 266 -16.21 17.06 -2.73
CA SER A 266 -15.07 17.92 -2.43
C SER A 266 -14.48 17.56 -1.08
N ILE A 267 -13.16 17.63 -0.93
CA ILE A 267 -12.45 17.04 0.23
C ILE A 267 -11.54 18.01 0.97
N ASP A 268 -11.23 19.18 0.42
CA ASP A 268 -10.37 20.12 1.10
C ASP A 268 -11.04 21.47 1.30
N LYS A 269 -10.75 22.08 2.44
CA LYS A 269 -11.19 23.43 2.78
C LYS A 269 -10.76 24.50 1.78
N ASN A 270 -9.76 24.19 0.94
CA ASN A 270 -9.21 25.11 -0.06
C ASN A 270 -9.74 24.82 -1.48
N GLY A 271 -10.48 23.73 -1.71
CA GLY A 271 -11.11 23.42 -3.01
C GLY A 271 -10.15 22.96 -4.11
N HIS A 272 -9.06 22.27 -3.77
CA HIS A 272 -8.09 21.70 -4.69
C HIS A 272 -8.40 20.25 -5.07
N LYS A 273 -9.29 19.54 -4.36
CA LYS A 273 -9.50 18.09 -4.65
C LYS A 273 -10.97 17.71 -4.75
N PHE A 274 -11.30 17.11 -5.89
CA PHE A 274 -12.63 16.61 -6.19
C PHE A 274 -12.57 15.14 -6.56
N TYR A 275 -13.62 14.42 -6.20
CA TYR A 275 -13.68 12.97 -6.35
C TYR A 275 -14.95 12.65 -7.08
N CYS A 276 -14.83 11.85 -8.13
CA CYS A 276 -15.95 11.28 -8.85
C CYS A 276 -15.83 9.76 -8.85
N ARG A 277 -16.92 9.07 -9.16
CA ARG A 277 -16.87 7.63 -9.43
C ARG A 277 -17.13 7.41 -10.91
N LYS A 278 -16.60 6.35 -11.50
CA LYS A 278 -16.87 5.90 -12.87
C LYS A 278 -17.41 4.49 -12.77
N ASN A 279 -18.65 4.21 -13.19
CA ASN A 279 -19.27 2.86 -13.27
C ASN A 279 -18.54 1.75 -12.47
N ASN A 280 -18.83 1.67 -11.16
CA ASN A 280 -18.24 0.77 -10.16
C ASN A 280 -16.78 1.01 -9.76
N SER A 281 -15.99 1.85 -10.43
CA SER A 281 -14.67 2.32 -9.95
C SER A 281 -14.71 3.70 -9.30
N LEU A 282 -13.88 3.87 -8.28
CA LEU A 282 -13.56 5.18 -7.70
C LEU A 282 -12.40 5.73 -8.52
N ALA A 283 -12.52 6.95 -9.00
CA ALA A 283 -11.43 7.59 -9.72
C ALA A 283 -11.31 9.05 -9.28
N LEU A 284 -10.10 9.44 -8.90
CA LEU A 284 -9.87 10.79 -8.43
C LEU A 284 -9.82 11.79 -9.60
N LEU A 285 -10.38 12.99 -9.41
CA LEU A 285 -10.12 14.14 -10.26
C LEU A 285 -9.48 15.25 -9.40
N GLU A 286 -8.15 15.26 -9.35
CA GLU A 286 -7.41 16.34 -8.68
C GLU A 286 -7.43 17.60 -9.57
N ILE A 287 -7.85 18.73 -9.01
CA ILE A 287 -7.97 20.00 -9.72
C ILE A 287 -7.07 21.02 -9.03
N ASP A 288 -5.93 21.33 -9.64
CA ASP A 288 -4.96 22.24 -9.04
C ASP A 288 -5.42 23.71 -9.12
N ASN A 289 -4.80 24.55 -8.28
CA ASN A 289 -5.20 25.93 -8.06
C ASN A 289 -5.07 26.86 -9.26
N ASP A 290 -4.16 26.54 -10.17
CA ASP A 290 -3.76 27.40 -11.27
C ASP A 290 -4.64 27.20 -12.52
N GLY A 291 -5.66 26.34 -12.43
CA GLY A 291 -6.51 26.00 -13.57
C GLY A 291 -5.82 25.09 -14.59
N GLU A 292 -4.63 24.59 -14.29
CA GLU A 292 -4.11 23.39 -14.94
C GLU A 292 -4.68 22.17 -14.23
N TYR A 293 -5.23 21.24 -15.01
CA TYR A 293 -5.90 20.06 -14.49
C TYR A 293 -5.12 18.84 -14.95
N GLN A 294 -4.69 18.02 -14.00
CA GLN A 294 -4.26 16.66 -14.33
C GLN A 294 -5.35 15.72 -13.87
N LEU A 295 -6.07 15.12 -14.83
CA LEU A 295 -6.90 13.95 -14.54
C LEU A 295 -5.97 12.85 -14.03
N LYS A 296 -5.84 12.75 -12.72
CA LYS A 296 -5.09 11.68 -12.09
C LYS A 296 -6.05 10.56 -11.78
N LEU A 297 -6.25 9.66 -12.75
CA LEU A 297 -7.00 8.44 -12.53
C LEU A 297 -6.32 7.63 -11.43
N ILE A 298 -6.78 7.79 -10.19
CA ILE A 298 -6.37 6.94 -9.09
C ILE A 298 -7.25 5.70 -9.17
N SER A 299 -6.84 4.75 -10.00
CA SER A 299 -7.33 3.38 -9.91
C SER A 299 -6.92 2.80 -8.56
N LEU A 300 -7.84 2.12 -7.89
CA LEU A 300 -7.51 1.33 -6.71
C LEU A 300 -6.81 0.07 -7.19
N TYR A 301 -5.58 -0.19 -6.74
CA TYR A 301 -4.85 -1.40 -7.07
C TYR A 301 -4.80 -2.32 -5.84
N ASN A 302 -4.94 -3.62 -6.07
CA ASN A 302 -4.75 -4.64 -5.05
C ASN A 302 -3.24 -4.78 -4.75
N LEU A 303 -2.92 -5.70 -3.85
CA LEU A 303 -1.55 -6.05 -3.51
C LEU A 303 -0.71 -6.48 -4.72
N ASP A 304 -1.30 -7.08 -5.75
CA ASP A 304 -0.57 -7.52 -6.94
C ASP A 304 -0.37 -6.41 -7.98
N GLY A 305 -0.74 -5.16 -7.67
CA GLY A 305 -0.73 -4.06 -8.63
C GLY A 305 -1.80 -4.21 -9.73
N ILE A 306 -2.79 -5.08 -9.52
CA ILE A 306 -3.94 -5.27 -10.40
C ILE A 306 -5.03 -4.30 -9.97
N GLU A 307 -5.60 -3.58 -10.92
CA GLU A 307 -6.72 -2.68 -10.67
C GLU A 307 -7.90 -3.48 -10.05
N ILE A 308 -8.27 -3.12 -8.82
CA ILE A 308 -9.43 -3.65 -8.11
C ILE A 308 -10.66 -3.37 -8.97
N GLY A 309 -11.48 -4.39 -9.20
CA GLY A 309 -12.67 -4.31 -10.05
C GLY A 309 -12.43 -4.49 -11.55
N ASN A 310 -11.19 -4.71 -12.01
CA ASN A 310 -10.95 -5.15 -13.38
C ASN A 310 -11.45 -6.59 -13.57
N HIS A 311 -12.46 -6.78 -14.44
CA HIS A 311 -13.13 -8.06 -14.66
C HIS A 311 -12.26 -9.16 -15.30
N SER A 312 -11.01 -8.87 -15.68
CA SER A 312 -10.11 -9.80 -16.37
C SER A 312 -9.16 -10.60 -15.45
N GLY A 313 -8.97 -10.23 -14.18
CA GLY A 313 -8.08 -10.94 -13.22
C GLY A 313 -8.69 -12.19 -12.57
N PRO A 314 -7.95 -13.02 -11.82
CA PRO A 314 -8.50 -14.17 -11.09
C PRO A 314 -9.53 -13.78 -10.00
N TYR A 315 -10.44 -14.71 -9.66
CA TYR A 315 -11.79 -14.49 -9.12
C TYR A 315 -11.95 -13.66 -7.82
N ALA A 316 -10.94 -13.57 -6.94
CA ALA A 316 -11.06 -12.85 -5.66
C ALA A 316 -10.82 -11.33 -5.78
N TYR A 317 -10.16 -10.87 -6.84
CA TYR A 317 -9.75 -9.47 -7.02
C TYR A 317 -10.70 -8.64 -7.90
N ARG A 318 -11.78 -9.26 -8.36
CA ARG A 318 -12.80 -8.64 -9.24
C ARG A 318 -13.85 -7.82 -8.49
N ARG A 319 -13.91 -7.89 -7.16
CA ARG A 319 -14.96 -7.21 -6.39
C ARG A 319 -14.39 -5.97 -5.74
N MET A 320 -14.97 -4.83 -6.12
CA MET A 320 -14.79 -3.59 -5.40
C MET A 320 -15.21 -3.78 -3.93
N PRO A 321 -14.58 -3.07 -2.99
CA PRO A 321 -14.96 -3.12 -1.57
C PRO A 321 -16.38 -2.58 -1.34
N TYR A 322 -16.99 -2.01 -2.38
CA TYR A 322 -18.38 -1.62 -2.41
C TYR A 322 -19.10 -2.24 -3.62
N ALA A 323 -20.42 -2.47 -3.50
CA ALA A 323 -21.24 -3.04 -4.56
C ALA A 323 -22.03 -1.97 -5.34
N GLU A 324 -22.52 -0.92 -4.68
CA GLU A 324 -23.26 0.18 -5.31
C GLU A 324 -23.01 1.49 -4.54
N LEU A 325 -21.96 2.22 -4.92
CA LEU A 325 -21.60 3.49 -4.28
C LEU A 325 -22.64 4.58 -4.58
N SER A 326 -23.62 4.86 -3.71
CA SER A 326 -24.69 5.83 -4.00
C SER A 326 -24.26 7.28 -3.83
N SER A 327 -23.40 7.57 -2.85
CA SER A 327 -22.99 8.93 -2.49
C SER A 327 -21.54 9.01 -2.02
N LEU A 328 -20.99 10.22 -2.08
CA LEU A 328 -19.62 10.57 -1.67
C LEU A 328 -19.69 11.84 -0.80
N ALA A 329 -18.89 11.88 0.25
CA ALA A 329 -18.74 13.08 1.09
C ALA A 329 -17.27 13.25 1.50
N GLY A 330 -16.75 14.48 1.47
CA GLY A 330 -15.41 14.77 1.94
C GLY A 330 -15.43 15.63 3.20
N SER A 331 -14.57 15.30 4.17
CA SER A 331 -14.38 16.12 5.38
C SER A 331 -13.31 17.19 5.16
N TYR A 332 -13.33 18.27 5.93
CA TYR A 332 -12.26 19.28 5.93
C TYR A 332 -10.85 18.76 6.23
N GLU A 333 -10.72 17.60 6.87
CA GLU A 333 -9.44 16.96 7.20
C GLU A 333 -8.81 16.22 6.01
N GLY A 334 -9.46 16.21 4.84
CA GLY A 334 -8.93 15.51 3.67
C GLY A 334 -9.38 14.06 3.54
N HIS A 335 -10.30 13.59 4.40
CA HIS A 335 -10.86 12.25 4.31
C HIS A 335 -12.05 12.17 3.35
N LEU A 336 -12.16 11.04 2.65
CA LEU A 336 -13.32 10.71 1.80
C LEU A 336 -14.19 9.65 2.49
N TYR A 337 -15.50 9.81 2.38
CA TYR A 337 -16.50 8.89 2.89
C TYR A 337 -17.30 8.35 1.71
N LEU A 338 -17.46 7.04 1.69
CA LEU A 338 -18.11 6.27 0.63
C LEU A 338 -19.39 5.66 1.19
N LEU A 339 -20.54 5.93 0.56
CA LEU A 339 -21.80 5.28 0.93
C LEU A 339 -22.11 4.18 -0.07
N ASP A 340 -21.96 2.93 0.36
CA ASP A 340 -22.34 1.76 -0.41
C ASP A 340 -23.79 1.38 -0.08
N LYS A 341 -24.68 1.65 -1.02
CA LYS A 341 -26.12 1.35 -0.91
C LYS A 341 -26.40 -0.13 -0.90
N ALA A 342 -25.72 -0.91 -1.75
CA ALA A 342 -25.98 -2.35 -1.87
C ALA A 342 -25.49 -3.11 -0.63
N ASN A 343 -24.30 -2.78 -0.11
CA ASN A 343 -23.81 -3.35 1.15
C ASN A 343 -24.22 -2.54 2.39
N LYS A 344 -25.07 -1.51 2.25
CA LYS A 344 -25.64 -0.73 3.35
C LYS A 344 -24.57 -0.30 4.35
N GLN A 345 -23.50 0.30 3.83
CA GLN A 345 -22.26 0.55 4.55
C GLN A 345 -21.68 1.92 4.24
N ILE A 346 -21.06 2.53 5.24
CA ILE A 346 -20.28 3.75 5.11
C ILE A 346 -18.83 3.40 5.37
N THR A 347 -17.97 3.70 4.41
CA THR A 347 -16.53 3.40 4.48
C THR A 347 -15.72 4.68 4.42
N LEU A 348 -14.78 4.84 5.34
CA LEU A 348 -13.78 5.88 5.34
C LEU A 348 -12.63 5.50 4.43
N TYR A 349 -12.22 6.44 3.59
CA TYR A 349 -11.07 6.35 2.72
C TYR A 349 -10.06 7.41 3.15
N ARG A 350 -8.97 6.98 3.78
CA ARG A 350 -7.88 7.87 4.20
C ARG A 350 -6.79 7.87 3.13
N ALA A 351 -6.59 9.02 2.50
CA ALA A 351 -5.43 9.24 1.63
C ALA A 351 -4.19 9.47 2.51
N GLN A 352 -3.47 8.40 2.88
CA GLN A 352 -2.15 8.56 3.46
C GLN A 352 -1.16 8.88 2.35
N TYR A 353 -0.85 10.16 2.19
CA TYR A 353 0.22 10.61 1.31
C TYR A 353 1.56 10.24 1.96
N ILE A 354 2.03 9.01 1.79
CA ILE A 354 3.36 8.61 2.23
C ILE A 354 4.35 9.07 1.14
N PRO A 355 5.20 10.09 1.39
CA PRO A 355 6.26 10.44 0.45
C PRO A 355 7.16 9.20 0.25
N ARG A 356 7.41 8.86 -1.01
CA ARG A 356 8.23 7.70 -1.44
C ARG A 356 9.66 7.82 -0.91
N TYR A 357 9.91 7.41 0.33
CA TYR A 357 11.21 6.90 0.75
C TYR A 357 11.17 5.37 0.67
N PRO A 358 12.27 4.69 0.29
CA PRO A 358 12.29 3.25 0.09
C PRO A 358 12.25 2.54 1.45
N GLN A 359 11.04 2.32 1.95
CA GLN A 359 10.77 1.37 3.03
C GLN A 359 11.08 -0.06 2.54
N ALA A 360 11.45 -0.95 3.46
CA ALA A 360 11.69 -2.35 3.15
C ALA A 360 10.43 -2.99 2.58
N ARG A 361 10.50 -3.62 1.42
CA ARG A 361 9.37 -4.25 0.74
C ARG A 361 9.52 -5.76 0.86
N ASN A 362 8.42 -6.50 0.85
CA ASN A 362 8.53 -7.92 0.57
C ASN A 362 9.03 -8.12 -0.87
N ALA A 363 9.36 -9.35 -1.23
CA ALA A 363 9.83 -9.69 -2.57
C ALA A 363 8.87 -9.19 -3.67
N LEU A 364 7.56 -9.19 -3.39
CA LEU A 364 6.52 -8.73 -4.32
C LEU A 364 6.46 -7.20 -4.47
N GLY A 365 7.40 -6.46 -3.86
CA GLY A 365 7.46 -5.01 -3.96
C GLY A 365 6.45 -4.26 -3.08
N ASN A 366 5.78 -4.98 -2.18
CA ASN A 366 4.69 -4.46 -1.35
C ASN A 366 5.12 -4.19 0.10
N LEU A 367 4.53 -3.13 0.66
CA LEU A 367 4.48 -2.84 2.10
C LEU A 367 3.13 -3.35 2.62
N GLY A 368 2.90 -4.66 2.50
CA GLY A 368 1.62 -5.25 2.91
C GLY A 368 1.48 -5.28 4.44
N PRO A 369 0.24 -5.32 4.98
CA PRO A 369 -0.03 -5.53 6.41
C PRO A 369 0.43 -6.89 6.93
N GLU A 370 1.06 -7.71 6.10
CA GLU A 370 1.76 -8.95 6.44
C GLU A 370 3.21 -8.74 6.87
N LEU A 371 3.79 -7.56 6.61
CA LEU A 371 5.00 -7.07 7.29
C LEU A 371 4.62 -6.45 8.65
N GLN A 372 3.78 -7.13 9.43
CA GLN A 372 3.54 -6.72 10.81
C GLN A 372 4.84 -6.81 11.61
N ASN A 373 4.98 -5.89 12.56
CA ASN A 373 6.02 -5.94 13.58
C ASN A 373 6.17 -7.34 14.18
N ASN A 374 5.04 -8.03 14.37
CA ASN A 374 5.02 -9.38 14.90
C ASN A 374 4.87 -10.40 13.77
N LYS A 375 5.72 -11.42 13.84
CA LYS A 375 5.68 -12.57 12.94
C LYS A 375 4.71 -13.62 13.49
N ASN A 376 3.73 -14.03 12.70
CA ASN A 376 2.77 -15.09 13.08
C ASN A 376 3.45 -16.47 13.19
N TRP A 377 2.86 -17.36 13.99
CA TRP A 377 3.24 -18.78 13.99
C TRP A 377 3.07 -19.37 12.58
N GLY A 378 4.03 -20.17 12.10
CA GLY A 378 3.93 -20.81 10.78
C GLY A 378 4.47 -20.00 9.61
N THR A 379 5.00 -18.80 9.85
CA THR A 379 5.76 -18.02 8.86
C THR A 379 7.25 -18.13 9.17
N ASN A 380 8.14 -18.04 8.18
CA ASN A 380 9.58 -17.79 8.33
C ASN A 380 9.95 -16.57 7.47
N ARG A 381 10.84 -15.71 7.98
CA ARG A 381 11.22 -14.44 7.35
C ARG A 381 12.72 -14.37 7.08
N ILE A 382 13.07 -14.04 5.83
CA ILE A 382 14.45 -13.77 5.40
C ILE A 382 14.59 -12.27 5.11
N ILE A 383 15.52 -11.58 5.76
CA ILE A 383 15.94 -10.24 5.32
C ILE A 383 16.94 -10.43 4.18
N TRP A 384 16.53 -10.01 2.99
CA TRP A 384 17.35 -9.98 1.80
C TRP A 384 18.10 -8.66 1.69
N ILE A 385 19.42 -8.76 1.66
CA ILE A 385 20.33 -7.63 1.47
C ILE A 385 21.05 -7.86 0.15
N SER A 386 20.65 -7.14 -0.89
CA SER A 386 21.42 -7.02 -2.11
C SER A 386 21.34 -5.58 -2.59
N HIS A 387 22.05 -5.30 -3.67
CA HIS A 387 21.88 -4.06 -4.39
C HIS A 387 21.16 -4.29 -5.74
N SER A 388 20.43 -3.26 -6.17
CA SER A 388 19.65 -3.21 -7.40
C SER A 388 20.47 -2.55 -8.50
N VAL A 389 20.93 -3.31 -9.49
CA VAL A 389 21.57 -2.74 -10.71
C VAL A 389 21.04 -3.36 -12.01
N PHE A 390 20.05 -4.25 -11.94
CA PHE A 390 19.35 -4.63 -13.17
C PHE A 390 18.22 -3.62 -13.41
N TRP A 391 18.56 -2.58 -14.19
CA TRP A 391 17.59 -1.65 -14.74
C TRP A 391 16.92 -2.37 -15.93
N SER A 392 15.61 -2.61 -15.85
CA SER A 392 14.81 -2.92 -17.04
C SER A 392 14.20 -1.60 -17.55
N PRO A 393 14.70 -1.01 -18.65
CA PRO A 393 14.17 0.23 -19.18
C PRO A 393 12.76 0.09 -19.77
N SER A 394 12.23 -1.14 -19.91
CA SER A 394 11.00 -1.39 -20.64
C SER A 394 9.71 -1.13 -19.85
N GLY A 395 9.75 -0.69 -18.59
CA GLY A 395 8.58 -0.14 -17.87
C GLY A 395 7.37 -1.07 -17.70
N TYR A 396 7.42 -2.31 -18.19
CA TYR A 396 6.34 -3.29 -18.11
C TYR A 396 6.75 -4.39 -17.13
N LEU A 397 6.14 -4.32 -15.94
CA LEU A 397 6.01 -5.38 -14.93
C LEU A 397 7.32 -5.93 -14.34
N PHE A 398 7.79 -5.26 -13.27
CA PHE A 398 8.49 -5.75 -12.06
C PHE A 398 9.62 -6.81 -12.06
N ASP A 399 9.98 -7.49 -13.16
CA ASP A 399 10.92 -8.63 -13.10
C ASP A 399 12.40 -8.28 -13.37
N GLY A 400 12.71 -6.99 -13.47
CA GLY A 400 14.02 -6.50 -13.87
C GLY A 400 15.03 -6.33 -12.76
N ASP A 401 14.65 -6.19 -11.48
CA ASP A 401 15.57 -5.79 -10.40
C ASP A 401 16.03 -7.01 -9.59
N LEU A 402 17.35 -7.21 -9.39
CA LEU A 402 17.91 -8.27 -8.52
C LEU A 402 17.32 -8.25 -7.11
N ALA A 403 17.00 -7.05 -6.61
CA ALA A 403 16.41 -6.83 -5.31
C ALA A 403 14.92 -7.25 -5.29
N VAL A 404 14.28 -7.49 -6.42
CA VAL A 404 12.87 -7.89 -6.51
C VAL A 404 12.75 -9.31 -7.10
N GLY A 405 13.34 -9.53 -8.27
CA GLY A 405 13.25 -10.79 -9.03
C GLY A 405 13.80 -12.01 -8.29
N VAL A 406 15.06 -11.98 -7.83
CA VAL A 406 15.62 -13.15 -7.15
C VAL A 406 14.97 -13.41 -5.79
N PRO A 407 14.68 -12.39 -4.95
CA PRO A 407 13.84 -12.56 -3.77
C PRO A 407 12.49 -13.21 -4.05
N ASN A 408 11.84 -12.86 -5.16
CA ASN A 408 10.55 -13.45 -5.56
C ASN A 408 10.72 -14.92 -5.91
N LEU A 409 11.64 -15.23 -6.82
CA LEU A 409 11.93 -16.60 -7.22
C LEU A 409 12.29 -17.49 -6.02
N LEU A 410 13.04 -16.93 -5.05
CA LEU A 410 13.40 -17.64 -3.83
C LEU A 410 12.18 -17.83 -2.92
N GLN A 411 11.37 -16.79 -2.71
CA GLN A 411 10.17 -16.86 -1.89
C GLN A 411 9.16 -17.87 -2.45
N ASP A 412 8.94 -17.86 -3.77
CA ASP A 412 8.06 -18.79 -4.47
C ASP A 412 8.56 -20.22 -4.31
N TRP A 413 9.85 -20.45 -4.59
CA TRP A 413 10.45 -21.76 -4.41
C TRP A 413 10.33 -22.27 -2.97
N LEU A 414 10.60 -21.41 -1.98
CA LEU A 414 10.48 -21.76 -0.57
C LEU A 414 9.03 -22.13 -0.20
N ASN A 415 8.04 -21.36 -0.63
CA ASN A 415 6.63 -21.63 -0.37
C ASN A 415 6.12 -22.90 -1.08
N GLU A 416 6.62 -23.20 -2.27
CA GLU A 416 6.29 -24.44 -2.99
C GLU A 416 6.90 -25.69 -2.35
N ASN A 417 8.05 -25.56 -1.69
CA ASN A 417 8.85 -26.69 -1.18
C ASN A 417 8.85 -26.80 0.35
N SER A 418 8.00 -26.03 1.04
CA SER A 418 7.92 -25.94 2.50
C SER A 418 6.48 -26.11 2.97
N ARG A 419 6.30 -26.63 4.19
CA ARG A 419 5.00 -26.56 4.90
C ARG A 419 4.80 -25.24 5.64
N THR A 420 5.89 -24.46 5.75
CA THR A 420 5.96 -23.15 6.39
C THR A 420 5.80 -22.07 5.33
N ARG A 421 5.01 -21.03 5.64
CA ARG A 421 4.95 -19.82 4.81
C ARG A 421 6.29 -19.09 4.88
N TRP A 422 6.81 -18.64 3.75
CA TRP A 422 8.04 -17.87 3.65
C TRP A 422 7.77 -16.46 3.15
N GLU A 423 8.46 -15.51 3.78
CA GLU A 423 8.47 -14.11 3.41
C GLU A 423 9.91 -13.65 3.24
N VAL A 424 10.24 -13.09 2.07
CA VAL A 424 11.56 -12.52 1.80
C VAL A 424 11.42 -11.00 1.79
N ILE A 425 12.09 -10.33 2.72
CA ILE A 425 12.03 -8.89 2.95
C ILE A 425 13.24 -8.24 2.32
N ASN A 426 13.05 -7.54 1.20
CA ASN A 426 14.10 -6.76 0.58
C ASN A 426 14.23 -5.37 1.23
N LEU A 427 15.45 -5.02 1.64
CA LEU A 427 15.76 -3.69 2.20
C LEU A 427 15.61 -2.53 1.19
N GLY A 428 15.47 -2.80 -0.11
CA GLY A 428 15.31 -1.79 -1.16
C GLY A 428 16.52 -0.88 -1.22
N ILE A 429 17.72 -1.46 -1.25
CA ILE A 429 18.98 -0.71 -1.28
C ILE A 429 19.43 -0.59 -2.73
N THR A 430 19.65 0.63 -3.19
CA THR A 430 20.23 0.88 -4.51
C THR A 430 21.72 0.55 -4.51
N GLY A 431 22.29 0.20 -5.67
CA GLY A 431 23.74 0.03 -5.86
C GLY A 431 24.57 1.12 -5.19
N ALA A 432 24.26 2.37 -5.53
CA ALA A 432 24.90 3.54 -4.97
C ALA A 432 24.79 3.65 -3.44
N GLY A 433 23.72 3.13 -2.82
CA GLY A 433 23.44 3.25 -1.39
C GLY A 433 23.88 2.08 -0.52
N PHE A 434 24.47 1.03 -1.11
CA PHE A 434 24.70 -0.22 -0.40
C PHE A 434 25.57 -0.06 0.84
N TYR A 435 26.77 0.49 0.68
CA TYR A 435 27.73 0.61 1.77
C TYR A 435 27.25 1.58 2.87
N THR A 436 26.59 2.68 2.50
CA THR A 436 26.16 3.71 3.47
C THR A 436 24.84 3.40 4.16
N HIS A 437 23.93 2.67 3.52
CA HIS A 437 22.57 2.50 4.04
C HIS A 437 22.26 1.09 4.54
N ALA A 438 22.94 0.03 4.08
CA ALA A 438 22.53 -1.33 4.41
C ALA A 438 22.52 -1.60 5.93
N PHE A 439 23.51 -1.11 6.67
CA PHE A 439 23.54 -1.29 8.13
C PHE A 439 22.35 -0.63 8.82
N SER A 440 22.09 0.65 8.53
CA SER A 440 20.96 1.38 9.11
C SER A 440 19.59 0.78 8.72
N LYS A 441 19.45 0.32 7.47
CA LYS A 441 18.24 -0.32 6.96
C LYS A 441 18.03 -1.71 7.56
N LEU A 442 19.10 -2.50 7.66
CA LEU A 442 19.07 -3.80 8.33
C LEU A 442 18.64 -3.63 9.79
N LYS A 443 19.23 -2.66 10.52
CA LYS A 443 18.85 -2.37 11.90
C LYS A 443 17.36 -2.08 12.02
N LYS A 444 16.84 -1.14 11.23
CA LYS A 444 15.41 -0.82 11.19
C LYS A 444 14.55 -2.05 10.84
N CYS A 445 14.99 -2.88 9.91
CA CYS A 445 14.26 -4.06 9.48
C CYS A 445 14.17 -5.12 10.58
N ILE A 446 15.29 -5.36 11.28
CA ILE A 446 15.33 -6.27 12.43
C ILE A 446 14.43 -5.77 13.55
N ASP A 447 14.50 -4.48 13.86
CA ASP A 447 13.69 -3.85 14.89
C ASP A 447 12.19 -3.91 14.55
N ASN A 448 11.82 -3.97 13.27
CA ASN A 448 10.43 -3.82 12.82
C ASN A 448 9.78 -5.07 12.22
N TYR A 449 10.47 -6.17 11.93
CA TYR A 449 9.84 -7.25 11.14
C TYR A 449 10.07 -8.67 11.69
N GLY A 450 10.48 -8.84 12.94
CA GLY A 450 10.54 -10.15 13.60
C GLY A 450 11.19 -11.25 12.73
N SER A 451 12.32 -10.94 12.10
CA SER A 451 12.92 -11.80 11.07
C SER A 451 13.74 -12.95 11.66
N ASP A 452 13.92 -14.02 10.88
CA ASP A 452 14.60 -15.25 11.32
C ASP A 452 16.01 -15.37 10.75
N TYR A 453 16.18 -14.96 9.49
CA TYR A 453 17.41 -15.11 8.73
C TYR A 453 17.81 -13.81 8.07
N VAL A 454 19.11 -13.65 7.84
CA VAL A 454 19.64 -12.57 7.01
C VAL A 454 20.48 -13.20 5.89
N LEU A 455 20.12 -12.89 4.65
CA LEU A 455 20.82 -13.33 3.46
C LEU A 455 21.39 -12.11 2.73
N LEU A 456 22.72 -12.01 2.70
CA LEU A 456 23.46 -11.03 1.93
C LEU A 456 23.86 -11.62 0.58
N VAL A 457 23.35 -11.05 -0.50
CA VAL A 457 23.82 -11.35 -1.86
C VAL A 457 24.66 -10.19 -2.35
N LEU A 458 25.96 -10.45 -2.50
CA LEU A 458 26.97 -9.46 -2.86
C LEU A 458 27.53 -9.82 -4.25
N ASP A 459 27.59 -8.84 -5.14
CA ASP A 459 28.38 -8.96 -6.37
C ASP A 459 29.57 -7.97 -6.30
N LEU A 460 30.56 -8.10 -7.19
CA LEU A 460 31.66 -7.13 -7.18
C LEU A 460 31.26 -5.78 -7.81
N ASN A 461 30.06 -5.64 -8.38
CA ASN A 461 29.55 -4.32 -8.76
C ASN A 461 29.29 -3.49 -7.52
N ASN A 462 28.89 -4.08 -6.38
CA ASN A 462 28.84 -3.36 -5.10
C ASN A 462 30.15 -2.60 -4.83
N ILE A 463 31.29 -3.23 -5.12
CA ILE A 463 32.63 -2.66 -4.92
C ILE A 463 32.85 -1.46 -5.84
N HIS A 464 32.45 -1.58 -7.11
CA HIS A 464 32.51 -0.48 -8.06
C HIS A 464 31.63 0.71 -7.65
N TRP A 465 30.40 0.45 -7.19
CA TRP A 465 29.49 1.49 -6.69
C TRP A 465 29.98 2.18 -5.43
N PHE A 466 30.65 1.45 -4.54
CA PHE A 466 31.32 2.04 -3.37
C PHE A 466 32.36 3.07 -3.78
N LEU A 467 33.13 2.78 -4.82
CA LEU A 467 34.16 3.69 -5.31
C LEU A 467 33.54 4.93 -5.99
N GLN A 468 32.51 4.75 -6.81
CA GLN A 468 31.92 5.83 -7.62
C GLN A 468 30.90 6.70 -6.89
N TYR A 469 30.15 6.13 -5.97
CA TYR A 469 29.02 6.78 -5.33
C TYR A 469 29.21 6.77 -3.82
N ASN A 470 28.34 6.11 -3.05
CA ASN A 470 28.40 6.19 -1.61
C ASN A 470 29.36 5.17 -1.02
N GLY A 471 30.37 5.68 -0.32
CA GLY A 471 31.52 4.92 0.14
C GLY A 471 32.79 5.77 0.08
N PHE A 472 33.32 5.96 -1.14
CA PHE A 472 34.56 6.69 -1.39
C PHE A 472 34.32 8.11 -1.92
N VAL A 473 33.69 8.28 -3.10
CA VAL A 473 33.39 9.61 -3.67
C VAL A 473 32.36 10.37 -2.84
N VAL A 474 31.37 9.69 -2.29
CA VAL A 474 30.42 10.23 -1.32
C VAL A 474 30.64 9.49 -0.01
N PRO A 475 31.51 10.01 0.88
CA PRO A 475 32.01 9.26 2.03
C PRO A 475 30.89 8.83 2.97
N ALA A 476 31.06 7.64 3.57
CA ALA A 476 30.16 7.16 4.61
C ALA A 476 30.41 7.90 5.93
N ARG A 477 29.33 8.22 6.65
CA ARG A 477 29.40 8.59 8.06
C ARG A 477 29.47 7.32 8.90
N TYR A 478 30.38 7.30 9.86
CA TYR A 478 30.59 6.16 10.75
C TYR A 478 30.05 6.42 12.15
N ASP A 479 29.53 5.37 12.80
CA ASP A 479 29.25 5.41 14.23
C ASP A 479 30.54 5.23 15.06
N ARG A 480 30.43 5.32 16.39
CA ARG A 480 31.58 5.14 17.30
C ARG A 480 32.23 3.76 17.24
N LYS A 481 31.56 2.77 16.65
CA LYS A 481 32.04 1.40 16.50
C LYS A 481 32.64 1.16 15.10
N GLY A 482 32.63 2.15 14.22
CA GLY A 482 33.11 2.01 12.84
C GLY A 482 32.07 1.48 11.86
N ALA A 483 30.78 1.36 12.23
CA ALA A 483 29.75 0.95 11.28
C ALA A 483 29.29 2.12 10.41
N PRO A 484 29.13 1.94 9.09
CA PRO A 484 28.60 3.00 8.23
C PRO A 484 27.10 3.20 8.48
N ILE A 485 26.70 4.43 8.83
CA ILE A 485 25.34 4.80 9.27
C ILE A 485 24.72 5.92 8.41
N GLY A 486 25.21 6.11 7.19
CA GLY A 486 24.70 7.08 6.23
C GLY A 486 25.82 7.76 5.45
N VAL A 487 25.46 8.87 4.80
CA VAL A 487 26.39 9.72 4.05
C VAL A 487 26.94 10.82 4.96
N ASP A 488 28.22 11.11 4.81
CA ASP A 488 28.88 12.28 5.38
C ASP A 488 28.84 13.42 4.36
N THR A 489 27.82 14.26 4.46
CA THR A 489 27.58 15.37 3.50
C THR A 489 28.65 16.45 3.60
N GLU A 490 29.18 16.71 4.80
CA GLU A 490 30.22 17.73 5.01
C GLU A 490 31.53 17.30 4.35
N LEU A 491 31.91 16.02 4.49
CA LEU A 491 33.10 15.50 3.83
C LEU A 491 32.91 15.37 2.31
N ALA A 492 31.68 15.10 1.84
CA ALA A 492 31.35 15.03 0.42
C ALA A 492 31.53 16.36 -0.32
N GLU A 493 31.36 17.51 0.35
CA GLU A 493 31.57 18.85 -0.23
C GLU A 493 33.03 19.15 -0.57
N LYS A 494 33.99 18.41 0.01
CA LYS A 494 35.42 18.58 -0.26
C LYS A 494 35.83 17.76 -1.49
N SER A 495 36.83 18.20 -2.24
CA SER A 495 37.41 17.41 -3.35
C SER A 495 38.03 16.10 -2.82
N VAL A 496 37.84 14.99 -3.53
CA VAL A 496 38.37 13.66 -3.18
C VAL A 496 39.86 13.71 -2.81
N ILE A 497 40.65 14.53 -3.52
CA ILE A 497 42.10 14.61 -3.36
C ILE A 497 42.51 15.35 -2.07
N SER A 498 41.67 16.26 -1.55
CA SER A 498 41.97 17.06 -0.35
C SER A 498 41.28 16.55 0.91
N ARG A 499 40.53 15.45 0.84
CA ARG A 499 39.79 14.89 1.97
C ARG A 499 40.71 14.20 2.98
N ALA A 500 40.45 14.47 4.26
CA ALA A 500 40.87 13.60 5.33
C ALA A 500 39.83 12.47 5.47
N PHE A 501 40.11 11.31 4.87
CA PHE A 501 39.20 10.17 4.92
C PHE A 501 39.07 9.57 6.33
N PRO A 502 37.88 9.06 6.72
CA PRO A 502 37.69 8.37 7.99
C PRO A 502 38.61 7.13 8.10
N GLU A 503 39.06 6.81 9.31
CA GLU A 503 39.99 5.71 9.58
C GLU A 503 39.63 4.38 8.88
N PRO A 504 38.36 3.93 8.82
CA PRO A 504 38.03 2.70 8.09
C PRO A 504 38.40 2.70 6.60
N ILE A 505 38.24 3.85 5.90
CA ILE A 505 38.52 3.94 4.45
C ILE A 505 39.94 4.46 4.18
N LYS A 506 40.54 5.16 5.13
CA LYS A 506 41.81 5.87 4.97
C LYS A 506 42.93 5.04 4.33
N PRO A 507 43.21 3.77 4.71
CA PRO A 507 44.25 2.98 4.07
C PRO A 507 44.00 2.76 2.56
N LEU A 508 42.74 2.51 2.18
CA LEU A 508 42.35 2.37 0.78
C LEU A 508 42.46 3.72 0.05
N ALA A 509 42.01 4.80 0.67
CA ALA A 509 42.07 6.14 0.09
C ALA A 509 43.49 6.60 -0.19
N GLU A 510 44.39 6.44 0.79
CA GLU A 510 45.81 6.76 0.64
C GLU A 510 46.46 5.93 -0.47
N HIS A 511 46.08 4.66 -0.60
CA HIS A 511 46.56 3.79 -1.68
C HIS A 511 46.05 4.24 -3.05
N ILE A 512 44.74 4.53 -3.18
CA ILE A 512 44.14 5.05 -4.41
C ILE A 512 44.80 6.38 -4.80
N LEU A 513 44.90 7.35 -3.89
CA LEU A 513 45.45 8.66 -4.21
C LEU A 513 46.94 8.60 -4.58
N LYS A 514 47.70 7.67 -3.97
CA LYS A 514 49.13 7.51 -4.25
C LYS A 514 49.42 6.84 -5.58
N TYR A 515 48.67 5.81 -5.95
CA TYR A 515 48.99 4.95 -7.11
C TYR A 515 48.03 5.11 -8.29
N TYR A 516 46.82 5.60 -8.02
CA TYR A 516 45.70 5.76 -8.97
C TYR A 516 45.07 7.16 -8.89
N GLY A 517 45.84 8.14 -8.40
CA GLY A 517 45.46 9.54 -8.42
C GLY A 517 45.49 10.14 -9.84
N PRO A 518 45.26 11.45 -9.97
CA PRO A 518 45.09 12.11 -11.27
C PRO A 518 46.26 11.95 -12.24
N GLU A 519 47.48 11.83 -11.71
CA GLU A 519 48.71 11.71 -12.50
C GLU A 519 49.08 10.24 -12.83
N SER A 520 48.25 9.27 -12.45
CA SER A 520 48.51 7.85 -12.73
C SER A 520 48.26 7.51 -14.20
N ALA A 521 48.97 6.49 -14.71
CA ALA A 521 48.68 5.92 -16.03
C ALA A 521 47.32 5.19 -16.11
N LEU A 522 46.74 4.86 -14.95
CA LEU A 522 45.41 4.27 -14.79
C LEU A 522 44.66 5.06 -13.70
N PRO A 523 44.30 6.33 -13.93
CA PRO A 523 43.73 7.16 -12.89
C PRO A 523 42.35 6.62 -12.51
N LEU A 524 42.10 6.40 -11.22
CA LEU A 524 40.76 6.14 -10.68
C LEU A 524 40.06 7.43 -10.28
N VAL A 525 40.81 8.51 -10.08
CA VAL A 525 40.30 9.84 -9.69
C VAL A 525 40.96 10.89 -10.58
N ASP A 526 40.17 11.74 -11.24
CA ASP A 526 40.68 12.84 -12.06
C ASP A 526 41.04 14.09 -11.22
N HIS A 527 41.60 15.13 -11.84
CA HIS A 527 41.98 16.37 -11.14
C HIS A 527 40.79 17.12 -10.50
N ASN A 528 39.56 16.83 -10.94
CA ASN A 528 38.34 17.41 -10.37
C ASN A 528 37.81 16.57 -9.19
N GLY A 529 38.43 15.44 -8.88
CA GLY A 529 37.94 14.49 -7.88
C GLY A 529 36.81 13.59 -8.40
N THR A 530 36.59 13.53 -9.71
CA THR A 530 35.62 12.63 -10.34
C THR A 530 36.23 11.25 -10.50
N PHE A 531 35.45 10.21 -10.23
CA PHE A 531 35.92 8.84 -10.37
C PHE A 531 35.88 8.36 -11.83
N ALA A 532 37.02 7.90 -12.36
CA ALA A 532 37.12 7.37 -13.71
C ALA A 532 36.68 5.91 -13.76
N LYS A 533 35.58 5.63 -14.48
CA LYS A 533 34.88 4.35 -14.39
C LYS A 533 35.68 3.18 -14.97
N ASN A 534 36.39 3.45 -16.06
CA ASN A 534 36.90 2.45 -17.01
C ASN A 534 38.10 1.64 -16.48
N HIS A 535 38.77 2.10 -15.42
CA HIS A 535 39.98 1.45 -14.90
C HIS A 535 39.77 0.60 -13.64
N THR A 536 38.53 0.57 -13.11
CA THR A 536 38.27 -0.09 -11.81
C THR A 536 38.63 -1.59 -11.83
N ILE A 537 38.22 -2.30 -12.88
CA ILE A 537 38.45 -3.73 -13.01
C ILE A 537 39.93 -4.03 -13.30
N ASP A 538 40.60 -3.22 -14.12
CA ASP A 538 42.03 -3.36 -14.39
C ASP A 538 42.84 -3.23 -13.10
N VAL A 539 42.55 -2.20 -12.30
CA VAL A 539 43.19 -1.99 -11.00
C VAL A 539 42.85 -3.13 -10.05
N TRP A 540 41.59 -3.58 -10.01
CA TRP A 540 41.19 -4.74 -9.22
C TRP A 540 41.99 -5.99 -9.61
N LEU A 541 42.18 -6.31 -10.88
CA LEU A 541 42.87 -7.55 -11.26
C LEU A 541 44.40 -7.47 -11.17
N SER A 542 44.97 -6.29 -11.41
CA SER A 542 46.42 -6.09 -11.46
C SER A 542 47.05 -5.81 -10.09
N ASP A 543 46.32 -5.18 -9.15
CA ASP A 543 46.87 -4.77 -7.86
C ASP A 543 46.29 -5.57 -6.68
N SER A 544 47.09 -6.54 -6.23
CA SER A 544 46.78 -7.36 -5.05
C SER A 544 46.61 -6.55 -3.75
N LYS A 545 47.32 -5.44 -3.59
CA LYS A 545 47.19 -4.59 -2.40
C LYS A 545 45.89 -3.81 -2.43
N PHE A 546 45.50 -3.27 -3.58
CA PHE A 546 44.19 -2.63 -3.76
C PHE A 546 43.05 -3.62 -3.44
N ARG A 547 43.08 -4.83 -4.03
CA ARG A 547 42.09 -5.89 -3.73
C ARG A 547 42.05 -6.24 -2.25
N TYR A 548 43.21 -6.42 -1.63
CA TYR A 548 43.31 -6.75 -0.22
C TYR A 548 42.67 -5.67 0.66
N LEU A 549 43.03 -4.40 0.45
CA LEU A 549 42.50 -3.28 1.24
C LEU A 549 40.97 -3.16 1.11
N LEU A 550 40.46 -3.34 -0.10
CA LEU A 550 39.04 -3.25 -0.38
C LEU A 550 38.26 -4.48 0.14
N SER A 551 38.87 -5.67 0.09
CA SER A 551 38.33 -6.89 0.71
C SER A 551 38.29 -6.80 2.23
N GLU A 552 39.32 -6.22 2.85
CA GLU A 552 39.36 -5.94 4.29
C GLU A 552 38.28 -4.93 4.70
N LEU A 553 38.10 -3.86 3.92
CA LEU A 553 37.04 -2.87 4.14
C LEU A 553 35.64 -3.51 4.09
N TYR A 554 35.35 -4.27 3.02
CA TYR A 554 34.04 -4.92 2.86
C TYR A 554 33.79 -6.00 3.91
N SER A 555 34.81 -6.78 4.26
CA SER A 555 34.66 -7.83 5.27
C SER A 555 34.47 -7.25 6.68
N ASP A 556 35.04 -6.07 6.99
CA ASP A 556 34.74 -5.33 8.21
C ASP A 556 33.29 -4.81 8.23
N PHE A 557 32.85 -4.18 7.13
CA PHE A 557 31.45 -3.77 6.96
C PHE A 557 30.46 -4.95 7.12
N ILE A 558 30.74 -6.08 6.47
CA ILE A 558 29.90 -7.28 6.57
C ILE A 558 29.95 -7.85 8.00
N SER A 559 31.07 -7.73 8.72
CA SER A 559 31.15 -8.09 10.14
C SER A 559 30.22 -7.23 11.01
N HIS A 560 29.99 -5.96 10.66
CA HIS A 560 29.00 -5.15 11.35
C HIS A 560 27.57 -5.64 11.12
N LEU A 561 27.23 -6.06 9.89
CA LEU A 561 25.92 -6.66 9.57
C LEU A 561 25.72 -8.02 10.29
N ASP A 562 26.75 -8.86 10.32
CA ASP A 562 26.75 -10.14 11.03
C ASP A 562 26.62 -9.96 12.55
N LYS A 563 27.38 -9.05 13.15
CA LYS A 563 27.26 -8.69 14.58
C LYS A 563 25.83 -8.25 14.92
N LEU A 564 25.25 -7.39 14.08
CA LEU A 564 23.87 -6.92 14.26
C LEU A 564 22.86 -8.09 14.18
N SER A 565 23.08 -9.03 13.28
CA SER A 565 22.23 -10.22 13.12
C SER A 565 22.36 -11.18 14.30
N LYS A 566 23.59 -11.42 14.78
CA LYS A 566 23.89 -12.28 15.95
C LYS A 566 23.31 -11.75 17.25
N ILE A 567 23.34 -10.44 17.49
CA ILE A 567 22.68 -9.80 18.66
C ILE A 567 21.19 -10.15 18.70
N ASN A 568 20.58 -10.38 17.53
CA ASN A 568 19.18 -10.71 17.37
C ASN A 568 18.94 -12.20 17.08
N ASN A 569 19.92 -13.05 17.36
CA ASN A 569 19.85 -14.50 17.15
C ASN A 569 19.40 -14.90 15.73
N MET A 570 19.79 -14.16 14.69
CA MET A 570 19.50 -14.51 13.30
C MET A 570 20.76 -15.07 12.63
N PRO A 571 20.69 -16.24 12.00
CA PRO A 571 21.78 -16.71 11.15
C PRO A 571 22.01 -15.74 9.99
N PHE A 572 23.27 -15.40 9.77
CA PHE A 572 23.72 -14.51 8.71
C PHE A 572 24.51 -15.32 7.66
N VAL A 573 24.10 -15.23 6.41
CA VAL A 573 24.70 -15.95 5.29
C VAL A 573 25.08 -14.96 4.19
N VAL A 574 26.28 -15.12 3.64
CA VAL A 574 26.75 -14.37 2.47
C VAL A 574 26.81 -15.28 1.25
N ALA A 575 26.20 -14.84 0.15
CA ALA A 575 26.36 -15.44 -1.17
C ALA A 575 27.05 -14.42 -2.09
N LEU A 576 28.24 -14.78 -2.58
CA LEU A 576 28.93 -14.03 -3.60
C LEU A 576 28.43 -14.49 -4.97
N VAL A 577 28.03 -13.54 -5.80
CA VAL A 577 27.63 -13.79 -7.20
C VAL A 577 28.62 -13.09 -8.13
N PRO A 578 28.84 -13.62 -9.35
CA PRO A 578 29.75 -12.99 -10.30
C PRO A 578 29.26 -11.59 -10.69
N LEU A 579 30.20 -10.73 -11.08
CA LEU A 579 29.98 -9.35 -11.54
C LEU A 579 28.86 -9.25 -12.59
N SER A 580 27.86 -8.42 -12.31
CA SER A 580 26.77 -8.12 -13.25
C SER A 580 27.17 -7.14 -14.37
N SER A 581 28.30 -6.43 -14.28
CA SER A 581 28.81 -5.51 -15.33
C SER A 581 29.58 -6.19 -16.45
N PHE A 582 29.70 -7.52 -16.44
CA PHE A 582 30.07 -8.28 -17.65
C PHE A 582 29.00 -8.24 -18.75
N VAL A 583 27.86 -7.62 -18.45
CA VAL A 583 26.58 -7.95 -19.05
C VAL A 583 25.94 -6.70 -19.67
N ALA A 584 26.25 -5.45 -19.30
CA ALA A 584 25.53 -4.28 -19.85
C ALA A 584 26.45 -3.14 -20.33
N SER A 585 26.73 -3.12 -21.63
CA SER A 585 26.91 -1.98 -22.54
C SER A 585 27.88 -0.80 -22.20
N HIS A 586 28.82 -0.58 -23.13
CA HIS A 586 29.54 0.67 -23.51
C HIS A 586 31.04 0.87 -23.19
N ASP A 587 31.69 0.03 -22.38
CA ASP A 587 33.18 -0.01 -22.35
C ASP A 587 33.78 -0.95 -23.43
N TRP A 588 33.00 -1.26 -24.47
CA TRP A 588 33.22 -2.36 -25.44
C TRP A 588 33.36 -1.92 -26.91
N THR A 589 33.99 -0.79 -27.21
CA THR A 589 34.86 -0.84 -28.41
C THR A 589 36.12 -1.55 -27.96
N ASP A 590 36.30 -2.79 -28.40
CA ASP A 590 37.48 -3.61 -28.17
C ASP A 590 38.76 -2.93 -28.71
N PRO A 591 39.73 -2.60 -27.81
CA PRO A 591 41.13 -2.83 -28.14
C PRO A 591 41.81 -3.81 -27.16
N LEU A 592 41.08 -4.46 -26.26
CA LEU A 592 41.66 -5.15 -25.09
C LEU A 592 41.50 -6.68 -25.08
N GLY A 593 40.77 -7.29 -26.01
CA GLY A 593 40.75 -8.76 -26.13
C GLY A 593 40.35 -9.51 -24.85
N ILE A 594 39.53 -8.89 -23.98
CA ILE A 594 38.97 -9.53 -22.79
C ILE A 594 37.80 -10.40 -23.26
N GLY A 595 38.14 -11.64 -23.61
CA GLY A 595 37.27 -12.56 -24.34
C GLY A 595 37.93 -13.21 -25.56
N ASN A 596 39.22 -12.98 -25.81
CA ASN A 596 39.98 -13.83 -26.74
C ASN A 596 39.89 -15.30 -26.23
N PRO A 597 39.72 -16.31 -27.10
CA PRO A 597 39.65 -17.74 -26.75
C PRO A 597 40.70 -18.31 -25.76
N ALA A 598 41.70 -17.54 -25.32
CA ALA A 598 42.67 -17.91 -24.29
C ALA A 598 42.48 -17.27 -22.89
N GLY A 599 41.51 -16.36 -22.67
CA GLY A 599 41.42 -15.53 -21.46
C GLY A 599 40.19 -15.75 -20.58
N ALA A 600 40.12 -16.87 -19.86
CA ALA A 600 39.09 -17.08 -18.84
C ALA A 600 39.31 -16.12 -17.65
N PHE A 601 38.27 -15.40 -17.24
CA PHE A 601 38.30 -14.62 -16.01
C PHE A 601 38.42 -15.56 -14.82
N ASP A 602 39.42 -15.33 -13.99
CA ASP A 602 39.66 -16.15 -12.80
C ASP A 602 38.74 -15.66 -11.66
N PHE A 603 37.51 -16.19 -11.64
CA PHE A 603 36.52 -15.89 -10.58
C PHE A 603 37.06 -16.24 -9.19
N GLU A 604 37.84 -17.32 -9.10
CA GLU A 604 38.54 -17.67 -7.86
C GLU A 604 39.50 -16.55 -7.45
N LYS A 605 40.32 -16.02 -8.36
CA LYS A 605 41.15 -14.85 -8.05
C LYS A 605 40.36 -13.59 -7.71
N ALA A 606 39.18 -13.40 -8.31
CA ALA A 606 38.34 -12.22 -8.06
C ALA A 606 37.62 -12.28 -6.69
N HIS A 607 37.23 -13.47 -6.21
CA HIS A 607 36.47 -13.64 -4.97
C HIS A 607 37.30 -14.15 -3.79
N SER A 608 38.42 -14.85 -4.03
CA SER A 608 39.21 -15.54 -3.00
C SER A 608 39.68 -14.63 -1.88
N ASP A 609 40.17 -13.43 -2.18
CA ASP A 609 40.64 -12.47 -1.16
C ASP A 609 39.49 -12.09 -0.20
N LEU A 610 38.30 -11.82 -0.74
CA LEU A 610 37.11 -11.50 0.05
C LEU A 610 36.58 -12.72 0.82
N LEU A 611 36.49 -13.89 0.19
CA LEU A 611 36.07 -15.14 0.84
C LEU A 611 37.00 -15.49 1.99
N LEU A 612 38.32 -15.37 1.80
CA LEU A 612 39.31 -15.60 2.84
C LEU A 612 39.18 -14.59 3.97
N ALA A 613 38.94 -13.31 3.65
CA ALA A 613 38.72 -12.27 4.64
C ALA A 613 37.45 -12.52 5.48
N LEU A 614 36.36 -12.97 4.86
CA LEU A 614 35.11 -13.36 5.53
C LEU A 614 35.29 -14.63 6.38
N TYR A 615 36.00 -15.63 5.86
CA TYR A 615 36.32 -16.86 6.58
C TYR A 615 37.15 -16.58 7.84
N LYS A 616 38.18 -15.74 7.75
CA LYS A 616 39.00 -15.31 8.90
C LYS A 616 38.17 -14.62 10.00
N ARG A 617 37.04 -14.00 9.62
CA ARG A 617 36.09 -13.35 10.53
C ARG A 617 34.99 -14.29 11.05
N GLY A 618 35.01 -15.57 10.64
CA GLY A 618 34.01 -16.57 11.02
C GLY A 618 32.64 -16.33 10.39
N ILE A 619 32.59 -15.68 9.24
CA ILE A 619 31.35 -15.39 8.51
C ILE A 619 31.14 -16.47 7.45
N LYS A 620 29.94 -17.08 7.43
CA LYS A 620 29.59 -18.09 6.42
C LYS A 620 29.37 -17.41 5.07
N ALA A 621 30.28 -17.65 4.14
CA ALA A 621 30.24 -17.11 2.79
C ALA A 621 30.37 -18.24 1.75
N TYR A 622 29.63 -18.11 0.64
CA TYR A 622 29.61 -19.08 -0.43
C TYR A 622 29.75 -18.37 -1.78
N ASP A 623 30.58 -18.92 -2.67
CA ASP A 623 30.70 -18.44 -4.04
C ASP A 623 29.75 -19.21 -4.95
N LEU A 624 28.85 -18.50 -5.62
CA LEU A 624 27.91 -19.08 -6.57
C LEU A 624 28.46 -19.16 -8.00
N SER A 625 29.60 -18.53 -8.29
CA SER A 625 30.12 -18.39 -9.66
C SER A 625 30.28 -19.73 -10.37
N TYR A 626 30.93 -20.70 -9.73
CA TYR A 626 31.15 -22.02 -10.33
C TYR A 626 29.87 -22.85 -10.49
N ASP A 627 28.95 -22.79 -9.52
CA ASP A 627 27.67 -23.50 -9.62
C ASP A 627 26.79 -22.89 -10.71
N MET A 628 26.79 -21.56 -10.83
CA MET A 628 26.10 -20.84 -11.90
C MET A 628 26.69 -21.21 -13.28
N ILE A 629 28.02 -21.20 -13.44
CA ILE A 629 28.68 -21.60 -14.69
C ILE A 629 28.35 -23.06 -15.03
N ALA A 630 28.38 -23.97 -14.05
CA ALA A 630 28.11 -25.38 -14.28
C ALA A 630 26.65 -25.64 -14.73
N ARG A 631 25.67 -24.96 -14.11
CA ARG A 631 24.24 -25.18 -14.39
C ARG A 631 23.74 -24.41 -15.61
N HIS A 632 24.35 -23.28 -15.90
CA HIS A 632 23.88 -22.32 -16.90
C HIS A 632 24.96 -22.02 -17.94
N ALA A 633 25.84 -22.99 -18.26
CA ALA A 633 26.97 -22.84 -19.18
C ALA A 633 26.57 -22.22 -20.54
N LYS A 634 25.41 -22.61 -21.09
CA LYS A 634 24.88 -22.09 -22.36
C LYS A 634 24.45 -20.62 -22.33
N TYR A 635 24.33 -20.05 -21.14
CA TYR A 635 23.93 -18.67 -20.91
C TYR A 635 25.12 -17.81 -20.45
N PHE A 636 26.34 -18.37 -20.45
CA PHE A 636 27.55 -17.71 -19.99
C PHE A 636 28.48 -17.33 -21.17
N PRO A 637 29.05 -16.10 -21.22
CA PRO A 637 28.69 -14.97 -20.36
C PRO A 637 27.24 -14.57 -20.62
N TYR A 638 26.55 -14.13 -19.55
CA TYR A 638 25.24 -13.52 -19.72
C TYR A 638 25.48 -12.24 -20.49
N ASP A 639 25.26 -12.25 -21.80
CA ASP A 639 25.22 -11.01 -22.59
C ASP A 639 23.96 -10.24 -22.13
N ALA A 640 23.99 -8.96 -21.81
CA ALA A 640 22.78 -8.16 -21.49
C ALA A 640 22.81 -6.80 -22.15
N ASP A 641 23.38 -6.76 -23.35
CA ASP A 641 23.00 -5.73 -24.31
C ASP A 641 21.51 -5.86 -24.70
N SER A 642 20.84 -6.96 -24.30
CA SER A 642 19.38 -7.12 -24.42
C SER A 642 18.68 -7.22 -23.05
N HIS A 643 17.58 -6.48 -22.91
CA HIS A 643 16.66 -6.50 -21.75
C HIS A 643 16.14 -7.89 -21.37
N HIS A 644 16.33 -8.91 -22.22
CA HIS A 644 15.82 -10.27 -22.04
C HIS A 644 16.76 -11.18 -21.23
N LYS A 645 18.00 -10.79 -20.96
CA LYS A 645 19.01 -11.69 -20.37
C LYS A 645 19.32 -11.44 -18.89
N SER A 646 18.85 -10.33 -18.29
CA SER A 646 18.88 -10.11 -16.82
C SER A 646 18.06 -11.16 -16.07
N TYR A 647 16.92 -11.57 -16.62
CA TYR A 647 16.09 -12.65 -16.06
C TYR A 647 16.84 -13.99 -15.99
N LEU A 648 17.68 -14.32 -16.99
CA LEU A 648 18.47 -15.56 -16.98
C LEU A 648 19.52 -15.55 -15.88
N MET A 649 20.16 -14.41 -15.64
CA MET A 649 21.07 -14.22 -14.52
C MET A 649 20.35 -14.35 -13.17
N HIS A 650 19.19 -13.71 -13.02
CA HIS A 650 18.35 -13.85 -11.81
C HIS A 650 17.99 -15.31 -11.54
N ARG A 651 17.54 -16.02 -12.58
CA ARG A 651 17.21 -17.43 -12.47
C ARG A 651 18.43 -18.28 -12.10
N ALA A 652 19.60 -18.00 -12.67
CA ALA A 652 20.82 -18.71 -12.33
C ALA A 652 21.25 -18.48 -10.88
N ILE A 653 21.19 -17.24 -10.40
CA ILE A 653 21.45 -16.92 -8.99
C ILE A 653 20.46 -17.67 -8.09
N ASN A 654 19.16 -17.64 -8.42
CA ASN A 654 18.14 -18.36 -7.67
C ASN A 654 18.39 -19.87 -7.64
N ASP A 655 18.61 -20.51 -8.79
CA ASP A 655 18.84 -21.95 -8.90
C ASP A 655 20.09 -22.37 -8.10
N SER A 656 21.15 -21.56 -8.14
CA SER A 656 22.36 -21.77 -7.34
C SER A 656 22.13 -21.54 -5.83
N LEU A 657 21.36 -20.53 -5.44
CA LEU A 657 20.96 -20.31 -4.04
C LEU A 657 20.11 -21.46 -3.51
N VAL A 658 19.12 -21.94 -4.28
CA VAL A 658 18.30 -23.10 -3.94
C VAL A 658 19.16 -24.35 -3.74
N ASN A 659 20.14 -24.58 -4.63
CA ASN A 659 21.09 -25.67 -4.47
C ASN A 659 21.93 -25.53 -3.18
N LEU A 660 22.39 -24.32 -2.89
CA LEU A 660 23.13 -24.00 -1.66
C LEU A 660 22.29 -24.28 -0.41
N ILE A 661 21.03 -23.84 -0.39
CA ILE A 661 20.08 -24.06 0.69
C ILE A 661 19.88 -25.56 0.92
N LYS A 662 19.65 -26.34 -0.13
CA LYS A 662 19.50 -27.80 -0.05
C LYS A 662 20.77 -28.48 0.44
N LYS A 663 21.92 -28.12 -0.11
CA LYS A 663 23.20 -28.79 0.16
C LYS A 663 23.69 -28.56 1.59
N TYR A 664 23.52 -27.35 2.11
CA TYR A 664 24.09 -26.95 3.40
C TYR A 664 23.05 -26.70 4.49
N ASN A 665 21.76 -26.94 4.20
CA ASN A 665 20.64 -26.69 5.11
C ASN A 665 20.71 -25.28 5.74
N LEU A 666 20.86 -24.27 4.88
CA LEU A 666 21.12 -22.89 5.32
C LEU A 666 20.00 -22.31 6.18
N PHE A 667 18.77 -22.74 5.90
CA PHE A 667 17.55 -22.31 6.56
C PHE A 667 16.76 -23.54 7.02
N SER A 668 16.11 -23.44 8.18
CA SER A 668 15.16 -24.45 8.64
C SER A 668 13.90 -24.34 7.79
N MET A 669 13.54 -25.43 7.12
CA MET A 669 12.26 -25.51 6.38
C MET A 669 11.05 -25.69 7.31
N ASP A 670 11.30 -26.04 8.57
CA ASP A 670 10.26 -26.17 9.59
C ASP A 670 9.78 -24.81 10.11
N PRO A 671 8.51 -24.72 10.57
CA PRO A 671 7.98 -23.53 11.19
C PRO A 671 8.81 -23.10 12.40
N LEU A 672 9.32 -21.87 12.37
CA LEU A 672 9.95 -21.28 13.55
C LEU A 672 8.89 -20.63 14.45
N PRO A 673 9.15 -20.55 15.77
CA PRO A 673 8.26 -19.89 16.70
C PRO A 673 8.06 -18.40 16.32
N PRO A 674 7.01 -17.76 16.87
CA PRO A 674 6.70 -16.37 16.60
C PRO A 674 7.86 -15.52 17.13
N ARG A 675 8.23 -14.49 16.37
CA ARG A 675 9.12 -13.43 16.84
C ARG A 675 8.32 -12.16 16.96
N ILE A 676 8.32 -11.60 18.16
CA ILE A 676 7.85 -10.24 18.40
C ILE A 676 9.00 -9.33 17.95
N ALA A 677 8.70 -8.27 17.20
CA ALA A 677 9.68 -7.21 16.94
C ALA A 677 10.28 -6.74 18.27
N ASN A 678 11.55 -6.34 18.26
CA ASN A 678 12.15 -5.77 19.47
C ASN A 678 11.37 -4.50 19.85
N GLU A 679 10.54 -4.59 20.88
CA GLU A 679 9.75 -3.46 21.41
C GLU A 679 10.65 -2.29 21.86
N SER A 680 11.97 -2.50 21.96
CA SER A 680 12.97 -1.52 22.40
C SER A 680 13.20 -0.34 21.44
N GLY A 681 12.63 -0.32 20.24
CA GLY A 681 12.82 0.77 19.26
C GLY A 681 11.55 1.56 18.93
N ALA A 682 10.40 0.92 18.98
CA ALA A 682 9.11 1.56 18.80
C ALA A 682 8.53 1.88 20.18
N ILE A 683 9.05 2.94 20.80
CA ILE A 683 8.18 3.73 21.68
C ILE A 683 7.03 4.16 20.77
N ARG A 684 5.90 3.44 20.84
CA ARG A 684 4.62 3.93 20.36
C ARG A 684 4.34 5.19 21.17
N THR A 685 4.83 6.33 20.70
CA THR A 685 4.48 7.66 21.24
C THR A 685 3.00 8.01 21.03
N ASP A 686 2.28 7.11 20.36
CA ASP A 686 0.96 7.25 19.80
C ASP A 686 -0.02 6.15 20.27
N LEU A 687 0.40 5.22 21.14
CA LEU A 687 -0.55 4.64 22.08
C LEU A 687 -0.62 5.57 23.29
N PRO A 688 -1.79 6.12 23.65
CA PRO A 688 -1.92 6.71 24.96
C PRO A 688 -1.61 5.61 25.97
N ASN A 689 -0.58 5.80 26.79
CA ASN A 689 -0.46 5.08 28.05
C ASN A 689 -1.73 5.44 28.84
N HIS A 690 -2.78 4.64 28.69
CA HIS A 690 -3.99 4.79 29.47
C HIS A 690 -3.67 4.27 30.86
N ILE A 691 -3.16 5.17 31.70
CA ILE A 691 -3.11 4.92 33.13
C ILE A 691 -4.56 4.97 33.62
N LEU A 692 -5.15 3.81 33.83
CA LEU A 692 -6.45 3.70 34.50
C LEU A 692 -6.20 3.91 35.99
N MET A 693 -6.55 5.10 36.44
CA MET A 693 -6.56 5.48 37.85
C MET A 693 -7.99 5.36 38.35
N ASP A 694 -8.23 4.38 39.21
CA ASP A 694 -9.50 4.23 39.91
C ASP A 694 -9.29 4.43 41.41
N TRP A 695 -10.15 5.25 42.00
CA TRP A 695 -10.09 5.61 43.42
C TRP A 695 -11.33 5.08 44.12
N HIS A 696 -11.15 4.02 44.91
CA HIS A 696 -12.20 3.47 45.75
C HIS A 696 -11.71 3.25 47.18
N ASP A 697 -12.57 3.64 48.13
CA ASP A 697 -12.53 3.39 49.58
C ASP A 697 -11.13 3.17 50.20
N LYS A 698 -10.33 4.25 50.14
CA LYS A 698 -9.03 4.47 50.83
C LYS A 698 -7.77 4.03 50.09
N GLY A 699 -7.82 3.77 48.78
CA GLY A 699 -6.61 3.56 47.98
C GLY A 699 -6.74 3.92 46.50
N LEU A 700 -5.63 4.38 45.91
CA LEU A 700 -5.49 4.57 44.46
C LEU A 700 -4.95 3.29 43.84
N THR A 701 -5.71 2.69 42.92
CA THR A 701 -5.20 1.62 42.09
C THR A 701 -4.73 2.21 40.77
N ILE A 702 -3.47 1.95 40.42
CA ILE A 702 -2.86 2.37 39.17
C ILE A 702 -2.58 1.10 38.35
N LEU A 703 -3.32 0.92 37.26
CA LEU A 703 -2.94 -0.02 36.21
C LEU A 703 -2.19 0.73 35.13
N HIS A 704 -0.94 0.33 34.91
CA HIS A 704 -0.08 0.80 33.85
C HIS A 704 0.00 -0.25 32.74
#